data_AF-A0A9D8R0K7-F1
#
_entry.id   AF-A0A9D8R0K7-F1
#
_cell.length_a   1.000
_cell.length_b   1.000
_cell.length_c   1.000
_cell.angle_alpha   90.00
_cell.angle_beta   90.00
_cell.angle_gamma   90.00
#
_symmetry.space_group_name_H-M   'P 1'
#
loop_
_entity.id
_entity.type
_entity.pdbx_description
1 polymer ?
#
loop_
_entity_poly.entity_id
_entity_poly.type
_entity_poly.pdbx_seq_one_letter_code
_entity_poly.pdbx_strand_id
1 'polypeptide(L)'
;GDAVDNIPGCPGVGEKTAQKLIEEFGSIENLLASTDKLKGALKAKVEENEAQIKQSKWLATISKEVPISLDMELLKLREPNINKLQDIYRRLEFRQLLNKKSSLPTSPKEEENSPQKNNDGSMQLDLFSPLPSAPKEVEQPAQKGVVQLDLFSQPSSSSPTTTTQEEKSWMMIENDIVIGHNLKSHWKELKAQGLTDKPMFDTEIAHYILHPEMRHYLDYLLSVYGCSDVAQLQKTLENELKREDLWSLFTEIEMPLMPVLAEMEEAGVMIDTEGLKETSKLFTQQMLSLEKEIHALAGMTFNISSPKQVGEVLFDTLKLDSKAKKTKTGQYVTNEEVLEALRRKHPIVGKILDYRGLKKLLSTYIDTLPQLINPETGHIHTSFNQTVTATGRLSSSNPNLQNIPVREAQGKEVRKAFIPYPGQIFFSADYSQIELRIMAHLSQDANLIEAFMQGNDIHAATAAKIFKKPLAEVTSDERRKAKTANFGIIYGISAFGLAERLGVTRTEAKQLIDEYFVTYPGVKAYMEKSIAMAREKGYTETIFKRRCQLPDINSGNAVVRGYAERNAINAPIQGSAADIIKIAMIRVFRRMKAEGLKSKMILQVHDELNFSVLPEEKERLQSLVVEEMQGAASLSVPLIADCGWGTNWLEAH
;
A
#
# COMPACT_ATOMS: atom_id res chain seq x y z
N GLY A 1 -33.24 6.38 12.28
CA GLY A 1 -34.39 6.70 11.42
C GLY A 1 -33.85 6.97 10.05
N ASP A 2 -34.54 6.49 9.03
CA ASP A 2 -34.17 6.64 7.62
C ASP A 2 -35.41 7.09 6.85
N ALA A 3 -35.34 8.25 6.22
CA ALA A 3 -36.46 8.81 5.47
C ALA A 3 -36.68 8.11 4.12
N VAL A 4 -35.66 7.45 3.57
CA VAL A 4 -35.74 6.72 2.30
C VAL A 4 -36.57 5.44 2.48
N ASP A 5 -36.33 4.73 3.58
CA ASP A 5 -37.01 3.46 3.90
C ASP A 5 -38.22 3.64 4.82
N ASN A 6 -38.66 4.88 5.06
CA ASN A 6 -39.74 5.23 6.00
C ASN A 6 -39.55 4.68 7.42
N ILE A 7 -38.29 4.50 7.86
CA ILE A 7 -37.98 4.03 9.20
C ILE A 7 -38.03 5.22 10.16
N PRO A 8 -38.96 5.25 11.13
CA PRO A 8 -39.09 6.40 12.02
C PRO A 8 -37.82 6.62 12.86
N GLY A 9 -37.46 7.87 13.10
CA GLY A 9 -36.41 8.24 14.05
C GLY A 9 -36.98 8.48 15.45
N CYS A 10 -36.10 8.69 16.44
CA CYS A 10 -36.51 9.24 17.73
C CYS A 10 -36.85 10.73 17.55
N PRO A 11 -38.09 11.18 17.82
CA PRO A 11 -38.50 12.56 17.65
C PRO A 11 -37.62 13.54 18.43
N GLY A 12 -37.12 14.57 17.74
CA GLY A 12 -36.28 15.59 18.35
C GLY A 12 -34.84 15.16 18.67
N VAL A 13 -34.39 14.00 18.15
CA VAL A 13 -32.98 13.58 18.11
C VAL A 13 -32.53 13.55 16.65
N GLY A 14 -31.68 14.50 16.26
CA GLY A 14 -31.12 14.58 14.91
C GLY A 14 -29.93 13.66 14.69
N GLU A 15 -29.53 13.49 13.43
CA GLU A 15 -28.45 12.59 12.99
C GLU A 15 -27.14 12.77 13.79
N LYS A 16 -26.69 14.02 13.97
CA LYS A 16 -25.45 14.33 14.73
C LYS A 16 -25.52 13.94 16.20
N THR A 17 -26.70 14.04 16.81
CA THR A 17 -26.89 13.65 18.21
C THR A 17 -27.00 12.13 18.32
N ALA A 18 -27.67 11.48 17.37
CA ALA A 18 -27.74 10.02 17.31
C ALA A 18 -26.34 9.39 17.13
N GLN A 19 -25.50 9.93 16.25
CA GLN A 19 -24.11 9.46 16.07
C GLN A 19 -23.32 9.52 17.37
N LYS A 20 -23.37 10.65 18.10
CA LYS A 20 -22.70 10.79 19.40
C LYS A 20 -23.18 9.78 20.45
N LEU A 21 -24.49 9.51 20.49
CA LEU A 21 -25.06 8.53 21.41
C LEU A 21 -24.62 7.10 21.07
N ILE A 22 -24.51 6.76 19.78
CA ILE A 22 -24.01 5.43 19.40
C ILE A 22 -22.49 5.33 19.61
N GLU A 23 -21.73 6.40 19.40
CA GLU A 23 -20.30 6.44 19.74
C GLU A 23 -20.07 6.28 21.26
N GLU A 24 -20.91 6.89 22.10
CA GLU A 24 -20.78 6.85 23.55
C GLU A 24 -21.24 5.52 24.16
N PHE A 25 -22.34 4.93 23.65
CA PHE A 25 -22.96 3.73 24.24
C PHE A 25 -22.71 2.44 23.44
N GLY A 26 -22.17 2.55 22.22
CA GLY A 26 -21.83 1.44 21.32
C GLY A 26 -23.03 0.79 20.60
N SER A 27 -24.14 0.56 21.31
CA SER A 27 -25.36 -0.02 20.76
C SER A 27 -26.62 0.65 21.30
N ILE A 28 -27.74 0.46 20.59
CA ILE A 28 -29.06 0.93 21.03
C ILE A 28 -29.48 0.22 22.33
N GLU A 29 -29.15 -1.06 22.49
CA GLU A 29 -29.43 -1.82 23.72
C GLU A 29 -28.69 -1.23 24.91
N ASN A 30 -27.41 -0.89 24.73
CA ASN A 30 -26.60 -0.30 25.78
C ASN A 30 -27.08 1.13 26.11
N LEU A 31 -27.51 1.89 25.10
CA LEU A 31 -28.11 3.22 25.27
C LEU A 31 -29.39 3.13 26.11
N LEU A 32 -30.29 2.19 25.80
CA LEU A 32 -31.54 2.00 26.51
C LEU A 32 -31.36 1.36 27.90
N ALA A 33 -30.29 0.57 28.11
CA ALA A 33 -29.95 0.03 29.42
C ALA A 33 -29.25 1.05 30.34
N SER A 34 -28.74 2.16 29.79
CA SER A 34 -27.99 3.19 30.52
C SER A 34 -28.61 4.59 30.39
N THR A 35 -29.94 4.70 30.35
CA THR A 35 -30.64 6.00 30.21
C THR A 35 -30.42 6.92 31.41
N ASP A 36 -29.97 6.39 32.54
CA ASP A 36 -29.54 7.12 33.74
C ASP A 36 -28.35 8.07 33.49
N LYS A 37 -27.51 7.75 32.50
CA LYS A 37 -26.35 8.58 32.11
C LYS A 37 -26.72 9.74 31.18
N LEU A 38 -27.92 9.72 30.60
CA LEU A 38 -28.42 10.80 29.74
C LEU A 38 -28.91 11.99 30.57
N LYS A 39 -28.64 13.22 30.11
CA LYS A 39 -28.99 14.46 30.84
C LYS A 39 -30.12 15.23 30.16
N GLY A 40 -31.00 15.80 30.98
CA GLY A 40 -32.00 16.80 30.57
C GLY A 40 -33.03 16.28 29.56
N ALA A 41 -33.42 17.14 28.61
CA ALA A 41 -34.47 16.86 27.63
C ALA A 41 -34.15 15.68 26.68
N LEU A 42 -32.88 15.29 26.56
CA LEU A 42 -32.49 14.14 25.74
C LEU A 42 -32.88 12.80 26.40
N LYS A 43 -32.76 12.72 27.73
CA LYS A 43 -33.18 11.55 28.52
C LYS A 43 -34.67 11.30 28.36
N ALA A 44 -35.50 12.33 28.60
CA ALA A 44 -36.95 12.24 28.46
C ALA A 44 -37.37 11.79 27.06
N LYS A 45 -36.74 12.33 26.00
CA LYS A 45 -37.01 11.92 24.62
C LYS A 45 -36.69 10.46 24.33
N VAL A 46 -35.57 9.94 24.87
CA VAL A 46 -35.17 8.55 24.65
C VAL A 46 -36.06 7.59 25.44
N GLU A 47 -36.42 7.93 26.69
CA GLU A 47 -37.31 7.12 27.53
C GLU A 47 -38.75 7.10 27.00
N GLU A 48 -39.30 8.25 26.60
CA GLU A 48 -40.67 8.35 26.04
C GLU A 48 -40.82 7.64 24.69
N ASN A 49 -39.73 7.49 23.93
CA ASN A 49 -39.74 6.90 22.59
C ASN A 49 -38.99 5.56 22.52
N GLU A 50 -38.76 4.90 23.65
CA GLU A 50 -38.02 3.63 23.74
C GLU A 50 -38.59 2.56 22.79
N ALA A 51 -39.92 2.38 22.81
CA ALA A 51 -40.59 1.39 21.96
C ALA A 51 -40.39 1.67 20.47
N GLN A 52 -40.42 2.94 20.07
CA GLN A 52 -40.19 3.35 18.68
C GLN A 52 -38.73 3.13 18.27
N ILE A 53 -37.78 3.41 19.15
CA ILE A 53 -36.34 3.17 18.89
C ILE A 53 -36.07 1.67 18.69
N LYS A 54 -36.63 0.80 19.54
CA LYS A 54 -36.54 -0.66 19.40
C LYS A 54 -37.16 -1.13 18.08
N GLN A 55 -38.34 -0.62 17.74
CA GLN A 55 -39.02 -0.93 16.49
C GLN A 55 -38.21 -0.48 15.26
N SER A 56 -37.62 0.71 15.29
CA SER A 56 -36.78 1.21 14.19
C SER A 56 -35.52 0.38 14.00
N LYS A 57 -34.91 -0.10 15.09
CA LYS A 57 -33.79 -1.04 15.00
C LYS A 57 -34.24 -2.34 14.35
N TRP A 58 -35.38 -2.89 14.77
CA TRP A 58 -35.94 -4.11 14.19
C TRP A 58 -36.21 -3.95 12.69
N LEU A 59 -36.85 -2.85 12.27
CA LEU A 59 -37.11 -2.54 10.86
C LEU A 59 -35.82 -2.40 10.03
N ALA A 60 -34.75 -1.85 10.62
CA ALA A 60 -33.46 -1.71 9.96
C ALA A 60 -32.62 -3.00 9.98
N THR A 61 -33.02 -4.02 10.74
CA THR A 61 -32.25 -5.27 10.87
C THR A 61 -32.57 -6.19 9.72
N ILE A 62 -31.57 -6.46 8.87
CA ILE A 62 -31.70 -7.41 7.76
C ILE A 62 -31.87 -8.82 8.34
N SER A 63 -32.99 -9.47 8.02
CA SER A 63 -33.19 -10.88 8.33
C SER A 63 -32.25 -11.73 7.47
N LYS A 64 -31.32 -12.44 8.12
CA LYS A 64 -30.39 -13.38 7.47
C LYS A 64 -30.90 -14.82 7.42
N GLU A 65 -32.04 -15.08 8.08
CA GLU A 65 -32.66 -16.40 8.21
C GLU A 65 -33.84 -16.53 7.25
N VAL A 66 -33.66 -16.06 6.01
CA VAL A 66 -34.69 -16.21 4.98
C VAL A 66 -34.77 -17.70 4.62
N PRO A 67 -35.95 -18.35 4.71
CA PRO A 67 -36.10 -19.79 4.48
C PRO A 67 -36.05 -20.11 2.98
N ILE A 68 -34.91 -19.85 2.35
CA ILE A 68 -34.60 -20.19 0.97
C ILE A 68 -33.48 -21.22 0.96
N SER A 69 -33.68 -22.30 0.20
CA SER A 69 -32.59 -23.20 -0.16
C SER A 69 -31.84 -22.58 -1.33
N LEU A 70 -30.61 -22.14 -1.11
CA LEU A 70 -29.78 -21.60 -2.19
C LEU A 70 -29.21 -22.75 -3.03
N ASP A 71 -29.66 -22.86 -4.27
CA ASP A 71 -29.04 -23.70 -5.29
C ASP A 71 -28.02 -22.86 -6.06
N MET A 72 -26.74 -23.09 -5.79
CA MET A 72 -25.64 -22.33 -6.40
C MET A 72 -25.58 -22.51 -7.93
N GLU A 73 -26.12 -23.61 -8.49
CA GLU A 73 -26.17 -23.83 -9.94
C GLU A 73 -27.23 -22.99 -10.66
N LEU A 74 -28.30 -22.59 -9.94
CA LEU A 74 -29.30 -21.66 -10.46
C LEU A 74 -28.82 -20.22 -10.45
N LEU A 75 -27.83 -19.89 -9.62
CA LEU A 75 -27.28 -18.55 -9.46
C LEU A 75 -26.14 -18.23 -10.45
N LYS A 76 -25.62 -19.24 -11.16
CA LYS A 76 -24.63 -19.04 -12.23
C LYS A 76 -25.23 -18.20 -13.36
N LEU A 77 -24.47 -17.22 -13.84
CA LEU A 77 -24.86 -16.40 -14.98
C LEU A 77 -25.04 -17.29 -16.21
N ARG A 78 -26.18 -17.15 -16.90
CA ARG A 78 -26.49 -17.89 -18.13
C ARG A 78 -26.62 -16.93 -19.31
N GLU A 79 -26.42 -17.47 -20.50
CA GLU A 79 -26.64 -16.75 -21.75
C GLU A 79 -28.08 -16.22 -21.83
N PRO A 80 -28.27 -14.90 -22.07
CA PRO A 80 -29.59 -14.30 -22.09
C PRO A 80 -30.38 -14.76 -23.32
N ASN A 81 -31.70 -14.96 -23.15
CA ASN A 81 -32.59 -15.24 -24.28
C ASN A 81 -32.85 -13.96 -25.08
N ILE A 82 -32.01 -13.72 -26.08
CA ILE A 82 -32.01 -12.52 -26.91
C ILE A 82 -33.37 -12.27 -27.58
N ASN A 83 -34.03 -13.33 -28.05
CA ASN A 83 -35.31 -13.20 -28.76
C ASN A 83 -36.41 -12.67 -27.83
N LYS A 84 -36.55 -13.26 -26.63
CA LYS A 84 -37.50 -12.78 -25.62
C LYS A 84 -37.17 -11.36 -25.15
N LEU A 85 -35.88 -11.05 -25.01
CA LEU A 85 -35.42 -9.73 -24.58
C LEU A 85 -35.78 -8.65 -25.62
N GLN A 86 -35.59 -8.93 -26.91
CA GLN A 86 -35.96 -8.03 -27.99
C GLN A 86 -37.46 -7.75 -28.04
N ASP A 87 -38.29 -8.77 -27.83
CA ASP A 87 -39.75 -8.59 -27.78
C ASP A 87 -40.18 -7.70 -26.61
N ILE A 88 -39.54 -7.88 -25.44
CA ILE A 88 -39.76 -7.00 -24.28
C ILE A 88 -39.32 -5.56 -24.60
N TYR A 89 -38.13 -5.37 -25.18
CA TYR A 89 -37.63 -4.04 -25.54
C TYR A 89 -38.50 -3.35 -26.58
N ARG A 90 -39.09 -4.08 -27.53
CA ARG A 90 -40.06 -3.52 -28.49
C ARG A 90 -41.32 -3.06 -27.78
N ARG A 91 -41.88 -3.89 -26.89
CA ARG A 91 -43.10 -3.59 -26.14
C ARG A 91 -42.93 -2.40 -25.20
N LEU A 92 -41.74 -2.24 -24.61
CA LEU A 92 -41.40 -1.12 -23.73
C LEU A 92 -40.79 0.08 -24.47
N GLU A 93 -40.75 0.03 -25.81
CA GLU A 93 -40.19 1.07 -26.68
C GLU A 93 -38.73 1.47 -26.40
N PHE A 94 -37.91 0.55 -25.88
CA PHE A 94 -36.48 0.77 -25.64
C PHE A 94 -35.63 0.68 -26.92
N ARG A 95 -35.87 1.62 -27.83
CA ARG A 95 -35.30 1.66 -29.20
C ARG A 95 -33.77 1.75 -29.22
N GLN A 96 -33.14 2.41 -28.24
CA GLN A 96 -31.67 2.49 -28.15
C GLN A 96 -31.03 1.15 -27.74
N LEU A 97 -31.68 0.37 -26.88
CA LEU A 97 -31.19 -0.94 -26.44
C LEU A 97 -31.42 -2.04 -27.48
N LEU A 98 -32.46 -1.91 -28.31
CA LEU A 98 -32.68 -2.75 -29.50
C LEU A 98 -31.58 -2.61 -30.56
N ASN A 99 -30.95 -1.44 -30.65
CA ASN A 99 -29.94 -1.12 -31.67
C ASN A 99 -28.50 -1.45 -31.23
N LYS A 100 -28.25 -1.73 -29.94
CA LYS A 100 -26.97 -2.28 -29.45
C LYS A 100 -26.91 -3.79 -29.71
N LYS A 101 -26.78 -4.18 -30.98
CA LYS A 101 -26.72 -5.60 -31.40
C LYS A 101 -25.39 -6.30 -31.07
N SER A 102 -24.41 -5.64 -30.47
CA SER A 102 -23.04 -6.15 -30.31
C SER A 102 -22.46 -6.08 -28.89
N SER A 103 -23.26 -5.77 -27.86
CA SER A 103 -22.76 -5.66 -26.48
C SER A 103 -23.64 -6.43 -25.48
N LEU A 104 -23.99 -7.67 -25.81
CA LEU A 104 -24.44 -8.65 -24.83
C LEU A 104 -23.32 -9.70 -24.73
N PRO A 105 -22.98 -10.15 -23.51
CA PRO A 105 -21.80 -10.98 -23.30
C PRO A 105 -22.02 -12.31 -24.00
N THR A 106 -21.37 -12.51 -25.13
CA THR A 106 -21.12 -13.84 -25.71
C THR A 106 -19.64 -14.12 -25.55
N SER A 107 -19.30 -15.40 -25.44
CA SER A 107 -17.95 -15.97 -25.29
C SER A 107 -16.89 -15.29 -26.16
N PRO A 108 -15.63 -15.23 -25.71
CA PRO A 108 -14.64 -14.28 -26.23
C PRO A 108 -14.25 -14.58 -27.69
N LYS A 109 -14.28 -13.55 -28.53
CA LYS A 109 -13.50 -13.44 -29.77
C LYS A 109 -12.64 -12.18 -29.72
N GLU A 110 -11.46 -12.30 -30.31
CA GLU A 110 -10.32 -11.39 -30.32
C GLU A 110 -10.63 -9.98 -30.89
N GLU A 111 -9.98 -8.99 -30.26
CA GLU A 111 -9.55 -7.63 -30.67
C GLU A 111 -10.51 -6.65 -31.40
N GLU A 112 -10.74 -5.47 -30.80
CA GLU A 112 -10.06 -4.21 -31.19
C GLU A 112 -10.49 -3.02 -30.29
N ASN A 113 -9.49 -2.22 -29.93
CA ASN A 113 -9.53 -1.09 -28.98
C ASN A 113 -10.31 0.14 -29.48
N SER A 114 -11.07 0.77 -28.59
CA SER A 114 -11.27 2.24 -28.62
C SER A 114 -11.54 2.82 -27.23
N PRO A 115 -11.04 4.04 -26.93
CA PRO A 115 -10.72 4.46 -25.56
C PRO A 115 -11.90 5.16 -24.86
N GLN A 116 -12.23 4.72 -23.66
CA GLN A 116 -13.08 5.49 -22.74
C GLN A 116 -12.24 6.32 -21.78
N LYS A 117 -12.46 7.64 -21.86
CA LYS A 117 -11.91 8.70 -21.02
C LYS A 117 -12.25 8.46 -19.55
N ASN A 118 -11.26 8.10 -18.75
CA ASN A 118 -11.31 8.30 -17.31
C ASN A 118 -10.70 9.65 -16.94
N ASN A 119 -11.42 10.34 -16.08
CA ASN A 119 -11.26 11.75 -15.76
C ASN A 119 -10.50 11.87 -14.43
N ASP A 120 -9.26 11.36 -14.38
CA ASP A 120 -8.46 11.41 -13.16
C ASP A 120 -7.67 12.71 -13.03
N GLY A 121 -7.87 13.33 -11.88
CA GLY A 121 -7.13 14.50 -11.44
C GLY A 121 -5.68 14.12 -11.14
N SER A 122 -4.77 14.88 -11.77
CA SER A 122 -3.35 15.01 -11.46
C SER A 122 -2.95 14.57 -10.05
N MET A 123 -2.22 13.46 -9.94
CA MET A 123 -1.42 13.16 -8.76
C MET A 123 0.01 12.79 -9.18
N GLN A 124 0.91 13.68 -8.81
CA GLN A 124 2.34 13.57 -8.97
C GLN A 124 2.85 12.58 -7.90
N LEU A 125 3.20 11.36 -8.31
CA LEU A 125 3.91 10.40 -7.47
C LEU A 125 5.35 10.91 -7.28
N ASP A 126 5.55 11.58 -6.16
CA ASP A 126 6.84 12.07 -5.68
C ASP A 126 7.24 11.25 -4.46
N LEU A 127 8.49 10.76 -4.41
CA LEU A 127 9.09 9.97 -3.32
C LEU A 127 9.11 10.72 -1.96
N PHE A 128 8.68 11.98 -1.96
CA PHE A 128 8.71 12.89 -0.82
C PHE A 128 7.32 13.29 -0.30
N SER A 129 6.23 12.74 -0.88
CA SER A 129 4.86 12.97 -0.40
C SER A 129 4.28 11.69 0.20
N PRO A 130 3.57 11.74 1.34
CA PRO A 130 2.84 10.57 1.83
C PRO A 130 1.77 10.17 0.80
N LEU A 131 1.81 8.90 0.38
CA LEU A 131 0.90 8.34 -0.61
C LEU A 131 -0.58 8.55 -0.21
N PRO A 132 -1.50 8.77 -1.17
CA PRO A 132 -2.93 8.79 -0.87
C PRO A 132 -3.39 7.43 -0.37
N SER A 133 -4.34 7.44 0.56
CA SER A 133 -5.08 6.24 0.98
C SER A 133 -5.67 5.52 -0.23
N ALA A 134 -5.55 4.19 -0.24
CA ALA A 134 -6.08 3.29 -1.26
C ALA A 134 -7.55 3.61 -1.61
N PRO A 135 -8.01 3.33 -2.85
CA PRO A 135 -9.43 3.31 -3.16
C PRO A 135 -10.15 2.39 -2.16
N LYS A 136 -11.33 2.80 -1.70
CA LYS A 136 -12.18 1.93 -0.87
C LYS A 136 -12.50 0.66 -1.67
N GLU A 137 -11.92 -0.47 -1.26
CA GLU A 137 -12.37 -1.77 -1.70
C GLU A 137 -13.73 -2.09 -1.07
N VAL A 138 -14.56 -2.75 -1.86
CA VAL A 138 -15.84 -3.32 -1.45
C VAL A 138 -15.51 -4.55 -0.59
N GLU A 139 -15.92 -4.50 0.68
CA GLU A 139 -15.74 -5.60 1.64
C GLU A 139 -16.32 -6.92 1.09
N GLN A 140 -15.50 -7.96 1.05
CA GLN A 140 -15.98 -9.34 1.07
C GLN A 140 -16.21 -9.75 2.54
N PRO A 141 -17.31 -10.46 2.85
CA PRO A 141 -17.66 -10.81 4.22
C PRO A 141 -16.69 -11.84 4.80
N ALA A 142 -16.05 -11.49 5.93
CA ALA A 142 -15.27 -12.42 6.75
C ALA A 142 -16.17 -13.55 7.28
N GLN A 143 -15.82 -14.80 6.97
CA GLN A 143 -16.35 -15.95 7.68
C GLN A 143 -15.78 -15.94 9.10
N LYS A 144 -16.63 -15.61 10.08
CA LYS A 144 -16.33 -15.82 11.50
C LYS A 144 -16.24 -17.32 11.76
N GLY A 145 -15.11 -17.75 12.32
CA GLY A 145 -14.95 -19.08 12.88
C GLY A 145 -16.02 -19.34 13.94
N VAL A 146 -16.79 -20.40 13.75
CA VAL A 146 -17.58 -21.02 14.81
C VAL A 146 -16.69 -22.09 15.41
N VAL A 147 -16.18 -21.82 16.60
CA VAL A 147 -15.66 -22.85 17.51
C VAL A 147 -16.88 -23.62 18.03
N GLN A 148 -17.10 -24.83 17.53
CA GLN A 148 -18.01 -25.77 18.18
C GLN A 148 -17.19 -26.81 18.94
N LEU A 149 -17.32 -26.70 20.26
CA LEU A 149 -16.73 -27.53 21.29
C LEU A 149 -17.69 -28.71 21.51
N ASP A 150 -17.43 -29.89 20.92
CA ASP A 150 -18.21 -31.09 21.25
C ASP A 150 -17.44 -31.99 22.23
N LEU A 151 -17.93 -31.96 23.47
CA LEU A 151 -17.53 -32.79 24.59
C LEU A 151 -18.28 -34.14 24.53
N PHE A 152 -17.51 -35.24 24.66
CA PHE A 152 -17.91 -36.61 25.00
C PHE A 152 -18.89 -37.39 24.10
N SER A 153 -18.34 -38.39 23.39
CA SER A 153 -18.76 -39.80 23.48
C SER A 153 -17.66 -40.72 22.95
N GLN A 154 -17.16 -41.65 23.77
CA GLN A 154 -16.32 -42.79 23.37
C GLN A 154 -17.10 -44.11 23.58
N PRO A 155 -16.59 -45.27 23.14
CA PRO A 155 -16.15 -45.62 21.79
C PRO A 155 -16.84 -46.93 21.32
N SER A 156 -16.94 -47.16 20.01
CA SER A 156 -17.09 -48.53 19.52
C SER A 156 -16.37 -48.74 18.19
N SER A 157 -15.72 -49.89 18.13
CA SER A 157 -14.74 -50.37 17.16
C SER A 157 -15.28 -50.53 15.74
N SER A 158 -14.57 -50.00 14.74
CA SER A 158 -14.02 -50.77 13.59
C SER A 158 -13.30 -49.86 12.58
N SER A 159 -12.05 -50.24 12.30
CA SER A 159 -11.15 -50.02 11.13
C SER A 159 -11.15 -48.69 10.32
N PRO A 160 -9.94 -48.21 9.93
CA PRO A 160 -9.76 -46.95 9.21
C PRO A 160 -10.08 -47.11 7.73
N THR A 161 -10.96 -46.29 7.19
CA THR A 161 -11.18 -46.23 5.74
C THR A 161 -11.26 -44.77 5.30
N THR A 162 -10.16 -44.31 4.67
CA THR A 162 -10.05 -43.24 3.67
C THR A 162 -11.17 -42.18 3.68
N THR A 163 -10.89 -41.05 4.31
CA THR A 163 -11.61 -39.80 4.02
C THR A 163 -11.06 -39.25 2.71
N THR A 164 -11.91 -39.29 1.69
CA THR A 164 -11.73 -38.67 0.38
C THR A 164 -11.33 -37.20 0.49
N GLN A 165 -10.30 -36.81 -0.27
CA GLN A 165 -10.00 -35.43 -0.65
C GLN A 165 -11.27 -34.80 -1.23
N GLU A 166 -11.93 -33.92 -0.49
CA GLU A 166 -12.79 -32.91 -1.11
C GLU A 166 -11.86 -31.94 -1.84
N GLU A 167 -11.87 -31.99 -3.18
CA GLU A 167 -11.14 -31.06 -4.04
C GLU A 167 -11.64 -29.63 -3.75
N LYS A 168 -10.83 -28.87 -3.01
CA LYS A 168 -11.09 -27.44 -2.83
C LYS A 168 -10.93 -26.78 -4.18
N SER A 169 -11.89 -25.97 -4.61
CA SER A 169 -11.84 -25.28 -5.91
C SER A 169 -10.57 -24.42 -6.11
N TRP A 170 -9.93 -23.98 -5.03
CA TRP A 170 -8.73 -23.16 -5.04
C TRP A 170 -7.41 -23.93 -4.95
N MET A 171 -7.42 -25.26 -4.71
CA MET A 171 -6.19 -26.06 -4.56
C MET A 171 -6.37 -27.54 -4.89
N MET A 172 -5.35 -28.11 -5.53
CA MET A 172 -5.17 -29.54 -5.66
C MET A 172 -3.70 -29.95 -5.54
N ILE A 173 -3.45 -31.26 -5.49
CA ILE A 173 -2.10 -31.82 -5.48
C ILE A 173 -1.96 -32.72 -6.70
N GLU A 174 -1.08 -32.36 -7.63
CA GLU A 174 -0.76 -33.14 -8.83
C GLU A 174 0.74 -33.39 -8.86
N ASN A 175 1.18 -34.65 -9.03
CA ASN A 175 2.60 -35.03 -9.08
C ASN A 175 3.46 -34.53 -7.89
N ASP A 176 2.90 -34.57 -6.67
CA ASP A 176 3.51 -34.08 -5.43
C ASP A 176 3.76 -32.55 -5.36
N ILE A 177 3.20 -31.80 -6.32
CA ILE A 177 3.19 -30.34 -6.34
C ILE A 177 1.84 -29.86 -5.82
N VAL A 178 1.86 -28.92 -4.88
CA VAL A 178 0.66 -28.23 -4.41
C VAL A 178 0.37 -27.09 -5.40
N ILE A 179 -0.72 -27.21 -6.14
CA ILE A 179 -1.16 -26.22 -7.12
C ILE A 179 -2.35 -25.50 -6.52
N GLY A 180 -2.31 -24.17 -6.43
CA GLY A 180 -3.46 -23.43 -5.97
C GLY A 180 -3.46 -21.96 -6.36
N HIS A 181 -4.36 -21.22 -5.72
CA HIS A 181 -4.58 -19.81 -5.97
C HIS A 181 -4.55 -19.06 -4.65
N ASN A 182 -3.69 -18.04 -4.54
CA ASN A 182 -3.51 -17.28 -3.30
C ASN A 182 -3.19 -18.19 -2.10
N LEU A 183 -2.19 -19.06 -2.26
CA LEU A 183 -1.75 -20.07 -1.29
C LEU A 183 -1.31 -19.42 0.04
N LYS A 184 -0.73 -18.21 0.01
CA LYS A 184 -0.35 -17.47 1.23
C LYS A 184 -1.53 -17.24 2.17
N SER A 185 -2.70 -16.87 1.64
CA SER A 185 -3.90 -16.65 2.46
C SER A 185 -4.37 -17.93 3.18
N HIS A 186 -3.98 -19.10 2.67
CA HIS A 186 -4.30 -20.42 3.21
C HIS A 186 -3.11 -21.08 3.94
N TRP A 187 -2.05 -20.32 4.26
CA TRP A 187 -0.82 -20.87 4.82
C TRP A 187 -1.01 -21.70 6.10
N LYS A 188 -1.87 -21.24 7.02
CA LYS A 188 -2.20 -21.98 8.25
C LYS A 188 -2.82 -23.35 7.95
N GLU A 189 -3.68 -23.42 6.95
CA GLU A 189 -4.29 -24.67 6.50
C GLU A 189 -3.24 -25.59 5.86
N LEU A 190 -2.40 -25.06 4.97
CA LEU A 190 -1.30 -25.82 4.35
C LEU A 190 -0.35 -26.40 5.40
N LYS A 191 -0.05 -25.63 6.45
CA LYS A 191 0.80 -26.04 7.57
C LYS A 191 0.17 -27.17 8.39
N ALA A 192 -1.13 -27.06 8.69
CA ALA A 192 -1.87 -28.11 9.40
C ALA A 192 -1.91 -29.44 8.63
N GLN A 193 -1.89 -29.37 7.29
CA GLN A 193 -1.84 -30.54 6.41
C GLN A 193 -0.41 -31.05 6.13
N GLY A 194 0.63 -30.39 6.67
CA GLY A 194 2.03 -30.76 6.41
C GLY A 194 2.47 -30.54 4.95
N LEU A 195 1.85 -29.58 4.25
CA LEU A 195 2.09 -29.32 2.82
C LEU A 195 3.11 -28.20 2.57
N THR A 196 3.55 -27.47 3.61
CA THR A 196 4.41 -26.27 3.48
C THR A 196 5.82 -26.54 2.95
N ASP A 197 6.30 -27.78 3.07
CA ASP A 197 7.62 -28.19 2.57
C ASP A 197 7.57 -28.76 1.14
N LYS A 198 6.38 -28.90 0.56
CA LYS A 198 6.21 -29.39 -0.81
C LYS A 198 6.48 -28.29 -1.84
N PRO A 199 6.89 -28.65 -3.08
CA PRO A 199 6.87 -27.71 -4.19
C PRO A 199 5.47 -27.11 -4.38
N MET A 200 5.40 -25.81 -4.63
CA MET A 200 4.15 -25.07 -4.77
C MET A 200 4.09 -24.32 -6.10
N PHE A 201 2.88 -24.18 -6.63
CA PHE A 201 2.58 -23.29 -7.73
C PHE A 201 1.37 -22.43 -7.37
N ASP A 202 1.58 -21.11 -7.29
CA ASP A 202 0.50 -20.15 -7.07
C ASP A 202 0.10 -19.47 -8.38
N THR A 203 -1.14 -19.71 -8.81
CA THR A 203 -1.70 -19.16 -10.06
C THR A 203 -1.92 -17.65 -9.99
N GLU A 204 -2.15 -17.06 -8.81
CA GLU A 204 -2.27 -15.61 -8.64
C GLU A 204 -0.92 -14.94 -8.92
N ILE A 205 0.14 -15.47 -8.30
CA ILE A 205 1.51 -14.96 -8.47
C ILE A 205 1.97 -15.15 -9.92
N ALA A 206 1.74 -16.33 -10.51
CA ALA A 206 2.11 -16.63 -11.89
C ALA A 206 1.47 -15.63 -12.87
N HIS A 207 0.16 -15.39 -12.72
CA HIS A 207 -0.56 -14.46 -13.55
C HIS A 207 -0.16 -12.99 -13.30
N TYR A 208 0.09 -12.60 -12.06
CA TYR A 208 0.58 -11.26 -11.72
C TYR A 208 1.91 -10.93 -12.42
N ILE A 209 2.85 -11.88 -12.48
CA ILE A 209 4.13 -11.67 -13.17
C ILE A 209 3.93 -11.37 -14.65
N LEU A 210 2.98 -12.06 -15.30
CA LEU A 210 2.65 -11.85 -16.71
C LEU A 210 1.90 -10.53 -16.94
N HIS A 211 0.95 -10.21 -16.05
CA HIS A 211 -0.05 -9.17 -16.27
C HIS A 211 -0.33 -8.34 -15.00
N PRO A 212 0.65 -7.58 -14.48
CA PRO A 212 0.56 -6.97 -13.13
C PRO A 212 -0.53 -5.91 -12.96
N GLU A 213 -1.13 -5.41 -14.05
CA GLU A 213 -2.20 -4.40 -14.03
C GLU A 213 -3.61 -5.02 -14.10
N MET A 214 -3.71 -6.34 -14.31
CA MET A 214 -4.99 -7.04 -14.45
C MET A 214 -5.54 -7.51 -13.10
N ARG A 215 -6.82 -7.90 -13.11
CA ARG A 215 -7.43 -8.55 -11.94
C ARG A 215 -6.90 -9.97 -11.79
N HIS A 216 -6.73 -10.42 -10.56
CA HIS A 216 -6.09 -11.71 -10.27
C HIS A 216 -7.02 -12.70 -9.56
N TYR A 217 -8.32 -12.45 -9.47
CA TYR A 217 -9.25 -13.36 -8.79
C TYR A 217 -9.45 -14.67 -9.57
N LEU A 218 -9.48 -15.81 -8.86
CA LEU A 218 -9.59 -17.14 -9.46
C LEU A 218 -10.71 -17.26 -10.50
N ASP A 219 -11.95 -16.89 -10.18
CA ASP A 219 -13.09 -17.02 -11.10
C ASP A 219 -12.88 -16.21 -12.39
N TYR A 220 -12.26 -15.05 -12.29
CA TYR A 220 -11.91 -14.23 -13.45
C TYR A 220 -10.86 -14.94 -14.30
N LEU A 221 -9.82 -15.50 -13.70
CA LEU A 221 -8.76 -16.21 -14.43
C LEU A 221 -9.29 -17.48 -15.10
N LEU A 222 -10.05 -18.31 -14.39
CA LEU A 222 -10.68 -19.51 -14.95
C LEU A 222 -11.55 -19.16 -16.16
N SER A 223 -12.34 -18.08 -16.07
CA SER A 223 -13.15 -17.60 -17.18
C SER A 223 -12.34 -17.06 -18.36
N VAL A 224 -11.30 -16.26 -18.11
CA VAL A 224 -10.49 -15.61 -19.16
C VAL A 224 -9.66 -16.64 -19.92
N TYR A 225 -9.09 -17.61 -19.21
CA TYR A 225 -8.27 -18.66 -19.78
C TYR A 225 -9.06 -19.90 -20.20
N GLY A 226 -10.38 -19.92 -19.99
CA GLY A 226 -11.25 -21.06 -20.34
C GLY A 226 -10.89 -22.35 -19.61
N CYS A 227 -10.36 -22.25 -18.39
CA CYS A 227 -9.92 -23.37 -17.57
C CYS A 227 -11.02 -23.79 -16.59
N SER A 228 -11.21 -25.09 -16.36
CA SER A 228 -12.19 -25.56 -15.35
C SER A 228 -11.67 -25.54 -13.91
N ASP A 229 -10.36 -25.55 -13.74
CA ASP A 229 -9.70 -25.73 -12.45
C ASP A 229 -8.28 -25.13 -12.43
N VAL A 230 -7.66 -25.13 -11.25
CA VAL A 230 -6.33 -24.56 -11.02
C VAL A 230 -5.20 -25.33 -11.72
N ALA A 231 -5.34 -26.63 -12.02
CA ALA A 231 -4.29 -27.39 -12.71
C ALA A 231 -4.23 -27.05 -14.21
N GLN A 232 -5.40 -26.89 -14.86
CA GLN A 232 -5.44 -26.41 -16.25
C GLN A 232 -4.90 -24.98 -16.36
N LEU A 233 -5.26 -24.12 -15.39
CA LEU A 233 -4.73 -22.76 -15.32
C LEU A 233 -3.21 -22.77 -15.11
N GLN A 234 -2.71 -23.61 -14.20
CA GLN A 234 -1.27 -23.78 -13.94
C GLN A 234 -0.50 -24.15 -15.22
N LYS A 235 -0.97 -25.14 -15.98
CA LYS A 235 -0.32 -25.57 -17.24
C LYS A 235 -0.26 -24.42 -18.25
N THR A 236 -1.32 -23.62 -18.34
CA THR A 236 -1.39 -22.47 -19.25
C THR A 236 -0.40 -21.38 -18.83
N LEU A 237 -0.45 -20.95 -17.57
CA LEU A 237 0.41 -19.89 -17.04
C LEU A 237 1.89 -20.29 -17.02
N GLU A 238 2.22 -21.55 -16.70
CA GLU A 238 3.59 -22.06 -16.76
C GLU A 238 4.18 -21.95 -18.17
N ASN A 239 3.41 -22.33 -19.19
CA ASN A 239 3.84 -22.24 -20.59
C ASN A 239 4.06 -20.78 -21.01
N GLU A 240 3.19 -19.87 -20.59
CA GLU A 240 3.34 -18.43 -20.86
C GLU A 240 4.57 -17.85 -20.16
N LEU A 241 4.78 -18.16 -18.87
CA LEU A 241 5.96 -17.72 -18.12
C LEU A 241 7.26 -18.19 -18.78
N LYS A 242 7.31 -19.44 -19.26
CA LYS A 242 8.49 -19.97 -19.97
C LYS A 242 8.69 -19.31 -21.33
N ARG A 243 7.61 -19.10 -22.10
CA ARG A 243 7.67 -18.43 -23.41
C ARG A 243 8.16 -16.99 -23.29
N GLU A 244 7.77 -16.30 -22.22
CA GLU A 244 8.09 -14.89 -21.98
C GLU A 244 9.41 -14.68 -21.21
N ASP A 245 10.16 -15.74 -20.91
CA ASP A 245 11.42 -15.69 -20.13
C ASP A 245 11.24 -15.14 -18.69
N LEU A 246 10.10 -15.46 -18.07
CA LEU A 246 9.72 -15.02 -16.72
C LEU A 246 9.70 -16.17 -15.68
N TRP A 247 10.07 -17.39 -16.10
CA TRP A 247 10.06 -18.58 -15.25
C TRP A 247 11.03 -18.49 -14.06
N SER A 248 12.21 -17.90 -14.24
CA SER A 248 13.17 -17.69 -13.16
C SER A 248 12.67 -16.69 -12.12
N LEU A 249 12.04 -15.58 -12.56
CA LEU A 249 11.41 -14.62 -11.66
C LEU A 249 10.34 -15.28 -10.78
N PHE A 250 9.54 -16.17 -11.37
CA PHE A 250 8.52 -16.94 -10.65
C PHE A 250 9.15 -17.93 -9.64
N THR A 251 10.10 -18.75 -10.08
CA THR A 251 10.62 -19.88 -9.28
C THR A 251 11.74 -19.50 -8.31
N GLU A 252 12.53 -18.45 -8.59
CA GLU A 252 13.68 -18.06 -7.78
C GLU A 252 13.38 -16.90 -6.84
N ILE A 253 12.37 -16.06 -7.15
CA ILE A 253 12.03 -14.86 -6.37
C ILE A 253 10.61 -14.95 -5.79
N GLU A 254 9.56 -14.97 -6.62
CA GLU A 254 8.20 -14.76 -6.09
C GLU A 254 7.65 -15.95 -5.28
N MET A 255 7.79 -17.18 -5.79
CA MET A 255 7.34 -18.37 -5.06
C MET A 255 8.14 -18.61 -3.77
N PRO A 256 9.48 -18.50 -3.74
CA PRO A 256 10.23 -18.65 -2.50
C PRO A 256 10.02 -17.54 -1.47
N LEU A 257 9.57 -16.35 -1.90
CA LEU A 257 9.23 -15.25 -0.99
C LEU A 257 7.94 -15.51 -0.23
N MET A 258 6.96 -16.16 -0.86
CA MET A 258 5.65 -16.45 -0.27
C MET A 258 5.72 -17.06 1.15
N PRO A 259 6.48 -18.14 1.42
CA PRO A 259 6.61 -18.69 2.76
C PRO A 259 7.30 -17.73 3.75
N VAL A 260 8.21 -16.87 3.28
CA VAL A 260 8.86 -15.86 4.13
C VAL A 260 7.81 -14.88 4.64
N LEU A 261 6.98 -14.35 3.72
CA LEU A 261 5.91 -13.43 4.07
C LEU A 261 4.89 -14.11 4.98
N ALA A 262 4.48 -15.33 4.67
CA ALA A 262 3.52 -16.05 5.50
C ALA A 262 4.00 -16.23 6.95
N GLU A 263 5.28 -16.52 7.16
CA GLU A 263 5.87 -16.61 8.51
C GLU A 263 6.03 -15.25 9.19
N MET A 264 6.34 -14.18 8.44
CA MET A 264 6.34 -12.81 8.98
C MET A 264 4.94 -12.38 9.43
N GLU A 265 3.91 -12.70 8.64
CA GLU A 265 2.51 -12.42 8.98
C GLU A 265 2.06 -13.22 10.21
N GLU A 266 2.44 -14.49 10.31
CA GLU A 266 2.16 -15.33 11.49
C GLU A 266 2.90 -14.81 12.73
N ALA A 267 4.13 -14.32 12.58
CA ALA A 267 4.90 -13.73 13.67
C ALA A 267 4.26 -12.42 14.17
N GLY A 268 3.94 -11.50 13.27
CA GLY A 268 3.42 -10.18 13.63
C GLY A 268 4.46 -9.26 14.27
N VAL A 269 4.02 -8.11 14.76
CA VAL A 269 4.86 -7.12 15.43
C VAL A 269 4.23 -6.64 16.73
N MET A 270 5.06 -6.36 17.74
CA MET A 270 4.61 -5.78 19.01
C MET A 270 4.69 -4.25 18.99
N ILE A 271 3.76 -3.63 19.73
CA ILE A 271 3.77 -2.20 19.96
C ILE A 271 3.64 -1.86 21.45
N ASP A 272 4.28 -0.77 21.88
CA ASP A 272 4.15 -0.18 23.20
C ASP A 272 2.82 0.59 23.31
N THR A 273 1.80 -0.09 23.81
CA THR A 273 0.47 0.50 23.99
C THR A 273 0.42 1.58 25.07
N GLU A 274 1.28 1.51 26.09
CA GLU A 274 1.34 2.51 27.15
C GLU A 274 1.98 3.79 26.63
N GLY A 275 3.13 3.68 25.96
CA GLY A 275 3.81 4.78 25.29
C GLY A 275 2.94 5.47 24.24
N LEU A 276 2.16 4.71 23.46
CA LEU A 276 1.19 5.29 22.51
C LEU A 276 0.06 6.05 23.23
N LYS A 277 -0.43 5.55 24.36
CA LYS A 277 -1.48 6.24 25.15
C LYS A 277 -0.98 7.55 25.75
N GLU A 278 0.28 7.60 26.20
CA GLU A 278 0.91 8.84 26.66
C GLU A 278 1.10 9.84 25.51
N THR A 279 1.59 9.35 24.37
CA THR A 279 1.75 10.15 23.14
C THR A 279 0.42 10.71 22.65
N SER A 280 -0.66 9.90 22.70
CA SER A 280 -2.01 10.33 22.34
C SER A 280 -2.49 11.52 23.19
N LYS A 281 -2.27 11.45 24.52
CA LYS A 281 -2.59 12.56 25.42
C LYS A 281 -1.78 13.82 25.11
N LEU A 282 -0.46 13.68 24.90
CA LEU A 282 0.43 14.80 24.59
C LEU A 282 0.03 15.49 23.28
N PHE A 283 -0.17 14.72 22.20
CA PHE A 283 -0.52 15.27 20.90
C PHE A 283 -1.92 15.88 20.89
N THR A 284 -2.88 15.30 21.63
CA THR A 284 -4.21 15.89 21.81
C THR A 284 -4.12 17.26 22.50
N GLN A 285 -3.28 17.41 23.53
CA GLN A 285 -3.06 18.69 24.18
C GLN A 285 -2.41 19.73 23.24
N GLN A 286 -1.40 19.31 22.47
CA GLN A 286 -0.76 20.19 21.47
C GLN A 286 -1.74 20.63 20.38
N MET A 287 -2.57 19.72 19.88
CA MET A 287 -3.62 20.03 18.91
C MET A 287 -4.63 21.04 19.44
N LEU A 288 -5.05 20.92 20.70
CA LEU A 288 -5.96 21.88 21.34
C LEU A 288 -5.31 23.27 21.49
N SER A 289 -4.00 23.34 21.75
CA SER A 289 -3.27 24.62 21.76
C SER A 289 -3.23 25.24 20.36
N LEU A 290 -2.83 24.47 19.36
CA LEU A 290 -2.79 24.92 17.96
C LEU A 290 -4.16 25.38 17.48
N GLU A 291 -5.23 24.67 17.83
CA GLU A 291 -6.59 25.05 17.47
C GLU A 291 -6.97 26.43 18.01
N LYS A 292 -6.69 26.70 19.30
CA LYS A 292 -6.92 28.01 19.91
C LYS A 292 -6.12 29.12 19.21
N GLU A 293 -4.85 28.86 18.90
CA GLU A 293 -3.99 29.81 18.20
C GLU A 293 -4.46 30.08 16.76
N ILE A 294 -4.91 29.05 16.05
CA ILE A 294 -5.45 29.16 14.69
C ILE A 294 -6.75 29.98 14.69
N HIS A 295 -7.66 29.71 15.63
CA HIS A 295 -8.89 30.49 15.78
C HIS A 295 -8.62 31.95 16.13
N ALA A 296 -7.64 32.20 17.01
CA ALA A 296 -7.22 33.56 17.36
C ALA A 296 -6.63 34.31 16.15
N LEU A 297 -5.78 33.66 15.35
CA LEU A 297 -5.20 34.24 14.14
C LEU A 297 -6.24 34.46 13.02
N ALA A 298 -7.27 33.61 12.95
CA ALA A 298 -8.36 33.77 11.99
C ALA A 298 -9.41 34.79 12.43
N GLY A 299 -9.47 35.13 13.72
CA GLY A 299 -10.52 35.97 14.31
C GLY A 299 -11.90 35.30 14.35
N MET A 300 -11.98 33.99 14.10
CA MET A 300 -13.21 33.21 14.07
C MET A 300 -12.95 31.74 14.38
N THR A 301 -13.99 31.03 14.81
CA THR A 301 -13.95 29.59 15.01
C THR A 301 -14.41 28.86 13.75
N PHE A 302 -13.69 27.80 13.40
CA PHE A 302 -14.03 26.94 12.26
C PHE A 302 -13.38 25.57 12.43
N ASN A 303 -13.84 24.59 11.66
CA ASN A 303 -13.29 23.26 11.64
C ASN A 303 -12.01 23.22 10.79
N ILE A 304 -10.86 23.18 11.46
CA ILE A 304 -9.51 23.15 10.86
C ILE A 304 -9.26 21.88 10.03
N SER A 305 -10.02 20.81 10.30
CA SER A 305 -9.95 19.57 9.54
C SER A 305 -10.75 19.63 8.24
N SER A 306 -11.69 20.58 8.11
CA SER A 306 -12.49 20.73 6.89
C SER A 306 -11.71 21.54 5.85
N PRO A 307 -11.29 20.95 4.72
CA PRO A 307 -10.51 21.69 3.73
C PRO A 307 -11.35 22.81 3.07
N LYS A 308 -12.69 22.69 3.10
CA LYS A 308 -13.61 23.74 2.63
C LYS A 308 -13.53 24.97 3.52
N GLN A 309 -13.73 24.81 4.83
CA GLN A 309 -13.73 25.93 5.78
C GLN A 309 -12.34 26.56 5.88
N VAL A 310 -11.27 25.75 5.87
CA VAL A 310 -9.90 26.26 5.79
C VAL A 310 -9.70 27.12 4.55
N GLY A 311 -10.19 26.67 3.39
CA GLY A 311 -10.12 27.43 2.15
C GLY A 311 -10.83 28.78 2.22
N GLU A 312 -12.07 28.80 2.72
CA GLU A 312 -12.86 30.02 2.90
C GLU A 312 -12.16 31.03 3.83
N VAL A 313 -11.57 30.55 4.93
CA VAL A 313 -10.82 31.41 5.87
C VAL A 313 -9.54 31.96 5.21
N LEU A 314 -8.74 31.11 4.56
CA LEU A 314 -7.46 31.53 3.98
C LEU A 314 -7.63 32.47 2.77
N PHE A 315 -8.63 32.22 1.93
CA PHE A 315 -8.75 32.90 0.63
C PHE A 315 -9.86 33.94 0.56
N ASP A 316 -11.01 33.75 1.24
CA ASP A 316 -12.08 34.75 1.23
C ASP A 316 -11.91 35.76 2.36
N THR A 317 -11.57 35.29 3.57
CA THR A 317 -11.42 36.15 4.75
C THR A 317 -10.05 36.81 4.80
N LEU A 318 -8.98 36.01 4.86
CA LEU A 318 -7.60 36.49 4.99
C LEU A 318 -6.99 36.91 3.65
N LYS A 319 -7.61 36.53 2.53
CA LYS A 319 -7.21 36.93 1.16
C LYS A 319 -5.72 36.69 0.87
N LEU A 320 -5.18 35.56 1.33
CA LEU A 320 -3.75 35.23 1.21
C LEU A 320 -3.31 34.97 -0.23
N ASP A 321 -4.24 34.61 -1.12
CA ASP A 321 -3.98 34.45 -2.54
C ASP A 321 -5.21 34.79 -3.38
N SER A 322 -5.09 35.86 -4.19
CA SER A 322 -6.12 36.28 -5.14
C SER A 322 -6.32 35.30 -6.32
N LYS A 323 -5.40 34.36 -6.54
CA LYS A 323 -5.41 33.38 -7.65
C LYS A 323 -5.56 31.94 -7.15
N ALA A 324 -6.11 31.75 -5.95
CA ALA A 324 -6.29 30.42 -5.36
C ALA A 324 -7.08 29.49 -6.30
N LYS A 325 -6.48 28.31 -6.58
CA LYS A 325 -7.11 27.29 -7.44
C LYS A 325 -8.30 26.66 -6.73
N LYS A 326 -9.35 26.36 -7.50
CA LYS A 326 -10.54 25.62 -7.05
C LYS A 326 -10.60 24.24 -7.72
N THR A 327 -11.12 23.25 -7.00
CA THR A 327 -11.44 21.93 -7.53
C THR A 327 -12.63 22.02 -8.50
N LYS A 328 -12.90 20.92 -9.23
CA LYS A 328 -14.11 20.79 -10.07
C LYS A 328 -15.40 21.01 -9.28
N THR A 329 -15.39 20.78 -7.97
CA THR A 329 -16.53 20.98 -7.05
C THR A 329 -16.62 22.40 -6.49
N GLY A 330 -15.76 23.33 -6.93
CA GLY A 330 -15.77 24.73 -6.50
C GLY A 330 -15.08 25.01 -5.16
N GLN A 331 -14.53 23.99 -4.52
CA GLN A 331 -13.80 24.11 -3.25
C GLN A 331 -12.36 24.58 -3.50
N TYR A 332 -11.81 25.43 -2.63
CA TYR A 332 -10.39 25.79 -2.72
C TYR A 332 -9.48 24.58 -2.46
N VAL A 333 -8.40 24.50 -3.23
CA VAL A 333 -7.38 23.46 -3.03
C VAL A 333 -6.50 23.87 -1.85
N THR A 334 -6.56 23.11 -0.75
CA THR A 334 -5.73 23.32 0.45
C THR A 334 -4.91 22.07 0.76
N ASN A 335 -4.27 21.47 -0.24
CA ASN A 335 -3.33 20.37 -0.01
C ASN A 335 -2.02 20.92 0.62
N GLU A 336 -1.17 20.01 1.09
CA GLU A 336 0.09 20.36 1.75
C GLU A 336 0.98 21.25 0.88
N GLU A 337 1.12 20.92 -0.41
CA GLU A 337 1.89 21.69 -1.40
C GLU A 337 1.43 23.16 -1.51
N VAL A 338 0.12 23.41 -1.67
CA VAL A 338 -0.42 24.78 -1.75
C VAL A 338 -0.22 25.52 -0.43
N LEU A 339 -0.39 24.85 0.70
CA LEU A 339 -0.18 25.47 2.01
C LEU A 339 1.31 25.78 2.25
N GLU A 340 2.23 24.90 1.88
CA GLU A 340 3.67 25.13 2.05
C GLU A 340 4.14 26.34 1.25
N ALA A 341 3.64 26.51 0.03
CA ALA A 341 3.89 27.71 -0.79
C ALA A 341 3.38 29.00 -0.13
N LEU A 342 2.32 28.91 0.69
CA LEU A 342 1.73 30.04 1.42
C LEU A 342 2.31 30.24 2.82
N ARG A 343 3.19 29.35 3.29
CA ARG A 343 3.74 29.35 4.66
C ARG A 343 4.40 30.67 5.03
N ARG A 344 5.06 31.34 4.06
CA ARG A 344 5.71 32.66 4.26
C ARG A 344 4.73 33.84 4.30
N LYS A 345 3.49 33.67 3.81
CA LYS A 345 2.52 34.77 3.72
C LYS A 345 1.81 35.03 5.04
N HIS A 346 1.53 33.98 5.82
CA HIS A 346 0.83 34.13 7.09
C HIS A 346 1.15 33.02 8.09
N PRO A 347 1.40 33.32 9.38
CA PRO A 347 1.73 32.33 10.40
C PRO A 347 0.68 31.22 10.58
N ILE A 348 -0.60 31.53 10.32
CA ILE A 348 -1.72 30.58 10.42
C ILE A 348 -1.49 29.33 9.56
N VAL A 349 -0.81 29.47 8.42
CA VAL A 349 -0.62 28.38 7.46
C VAL A 349 0.28 27.30 8.05
N GLY A 350 1.39 27.70 8.69
CA GLY A 350 2.27 26.76 9.39
C GLY A 350 1.54 26.01 10.51
N LYS A 351 0.73 26.71 11.30
CA LYS A 351 -0.04 26.08 12.39
C LYS A 351 -1.10 25.11 11.86
N ILE A 352 -1.77 25.42 10.75
CA ILE A 352 -2.73 24.51 10.11
C ILE A 352 -2.02 23.25 9.61
N LEU A 353 -0.83 23.38 9.04
CA LEU A 353 -0.01 22.24 8.62
C LEU A 353 0.35 21.37 9.83
N ASP A 354 0.86 21.97 10.90
CA ASP A 354 1.21 21.27 12.15
C ASP A 354 -0.01 20.54 12.75
N TYR A 355 -1.17 21.21 12.81
CA TYR A 355 -2.42 20.61 13.31
C TYR A 355 -2.85 19.41 12.46
N ARG A 356 -2.80 19.52 11.13
CA ARG A 356 -3.17 18.43 10.22
C ARG A 356 -2.20 17.26 10.31
N GLY A 357 -0.90 17.54 10.45
CA GLY A 357 0.13 16.54 10.69
C GLY A 357 -0.15 15.73 11.96
N LEU A 358 -0.31 16.41 13.10
CA LEU A 358 -0.65 15.76 14.38
C LEU A 358 -1.96 14.97 14.30
N LYS A 359 -2.99 15.54 13.69
CA LYS A 359 -4.29 14.85 13.55
C LYS A 359 -4.15 13.56 12.76
N LYS A 360 -3.41 13.59 11.65
CA LYS A 360 -3.14 12.40 10.84
C LYS A 360 -2.40 11.35 11.67
N LEU A 361 -1.34 11.74 12.39
CA LEU A 361 -0.60 10.82 13.25
C LEU A 361 -1.48 10.15 14.31
N LEU A 362 -2.34 10.93 14.98
CA LEU A 362 -3.31 10.40 15.95
C LEU A 362 -4.29 9.42 15.31
N SER A 363 -5.05 9.88 14.32
CA SER A 363 -6.18 9.14 13.76
C SER A 363 -5.80 7.96 12.88
N THR A 364 -4.57 7.91 12.38
CA THR A 364 -4.10 6.84 11.47
C THR A 364 -3.23 5.83 12.20
N TYR A 365 -2.42 6.26 13.18
CA TYR A 365 -1.44 5.39 13.82
C TYR A 365 -1.68 5.27 15.32
N ILE A 366 -1.60 6.38 16.06
CA ILE A 366 -1.50 6.33 17.53
C ILE A 366 -2.76 5.74 18.18
N ASP A 367 -3.95 6.18 17.75
CA ASP A 367 -5.20 5.71 18.35
C ASP A 367 -5.71 4.40 17.70
N THR A 368 -5.31 4.14 16.45
CA THR A 368 -5.80 3.01 15.65
C THR A 368 -4.97 1.74 15.87
N LEU A 369 -3.64 1.81 15.88
CA LEU A 369 -2.78 0.63 15.97
C LEU A 369 -3.07 -0.23 17.23
N PRO A 370 -3.28 0.34 18.43
CA PRO A 370 -3.64 -0.47 19.61
C PRO A 370 -4.95 -1.27 19.45
N GLN A 371 -5.89 -0.78 18.64
CA GLN A 371 -7.17 -1.45 18.39
C GLN A 371 -7.05 -2.62 17.41
N LEU A 372 -5.92 -2.70 16.69
CA LEU A 372 -5.63 -3.75 15.70
C LEU A 372 -4.78 -4.89 16.26
N ILE A 373 -4.45 -4.84 17.55
CA ILE A 373 -3.75 -5.91 18.24
C ILE A 373 -4.65 -7.15 18.28
N ASN A 374 -4.14 -8.27 17.81
CA ASN A 374 -4.81 -9.54 17.95
C ASN A 374 -4.77 -9.98 19.43
N PRO A 375 -5.92 -10.27 20.07
CA PRO A 375 -5.98 -10.59 21.49
C PRO A 375 -5.36 -11.94 21.87
N GLU A 376 -5.22 -12.86 20.92
CA GLU A 376 -4.61 -14.18 21.16
C GLU A 376 -3.08 -14.12 21.16
N THR A 377 -2.50 -13.34 20.26
CA THR A 377 -1.03 -13.23 20.10
C THR A 377 -0.44 -12.03 20.84
N GLY A 378 -1.24 -10.98 21.09
CA GLY A 378 -0.75 -9.70 21.57
C GLY A 378 -0.02 -8.87 20.51
N HIS A 379 -0.04 -9.28 19.24
CA HIS A 379 0.69 -8.65 18.15
C HIS A 379 -0.23 -8.03 17.10
N ILE A 380 0.29 -7.10 16.32
CA ILE A 380 -0.33 -6.61 15.08
C ILE A 380 0.14 -7.50 13.92
N HIS A 381 -0.82 -8.02 13.15
CA HIS A 381 -0.55 -8.88 12.00
C HIS A 381 -0.96 -8.14 10.72
N THR A 382 0.01 -7.55 10.02
CA THR A 382 -0.22 -6.98 8.69
C THR A 382 -0.27 -8.08 7.62
N SER A 383 -0.91 -7.82 6.48
CA SER A 383 -0.82 -8.67 5.28
C SER A 383 0.11 -8.02 4.25
N PHE A 384 1.21 -8.69 3.93
CA PHE A 384 2.13 -8.33 2.86
C PHE A 384 1.64 -8.89 1.53
N ASN A 385 1.32 -8.01 0.57
CA ASN A 385 0.78 -8.42 -0.73
C ASN A 385 1.87 -8.34 -1.80
N GLN A 386 2.11 -9.45 -2.51
CA GLN A 386 3.07 -9.55 -3.62
C GLN A 386 2.50 -9.03 -4.94
N THR A 387 1.19 -9.14 -5.12
CA THR A 387 0.50 -9.02 -6.42
C THR A 387 -0.21 -7.67 -6.64
N VAL A 388 0.07 -6.66 -5.81
CA VAL A 388 -0.64 -5.36 -5.84
C VAL A 388 0.09 -4.29 -6.64
N THR A 389 1.40 -4.16 -6.48
CA THR A 389 2.13 -3.04 -7.11
C THR A 389 2.72 -3.48 -8.45
N ALA A 390 2.54 -2.69 -9.51
CA ALA A 390 3.12 -3.00 -10.82
C ALA A 390 4.67 -2.97 -10.83
N THR A 391 5.27 -2.29 -9.86
CA THR A 391 6.73 -2.19 -9.71
C THR A 391 7.35 -3.43 -9.06
N GLY A 392 6.56 -4.37 -8.52
CA GLY A 392 7.09 -5.52 -7.79
C GLY A 392 7.35 -5.27 -6.30
N ARG A 393 7.15 -4.05 -5.80
CA ARG A 393 7.23 -3.74 -4.37
C ARG A 393 6.14 -4.48 -3.59
N LEU A 394 6.49 -4.89 -2.37
CA LEU A 394 5.50 -5.35 -1.40
C LEU A 394 4.60 -4.17 -0.99
N SER A 395 3.31 -4.44 -0.85
CA SER A 395 2.40 -3.55 -0.14
C SER A 395 1.99 -4.20 1.17
N SER A 396 1.53 -3.39 2.14
CA SER A 396 1.01 -3.90 3.40
C SER A 396 -0.41 -3.39 3.64
N SER A 397 -1.30 -4.25 4.10
CA SER A 397 -2.68 -3.93 4.44
C SER A 397 -3.08 -4.51 5.80
N ASN A 398 -4.11 -3.94 6.42
CA ASN A 398 -4.71 -4.42 7.67
C ASN A 398 -3.74 -4.64 8.87
N PRO A 399 -2.96 -3.64 9.31
CA PRO A 399 -2.83 -2.26 8.81
C PRO A 399 -1.71 -2.09 7.77
N ASN A 400 -1.68 -0.93 7.12
CA ASN A 400 -0.56 -0.55 6.25
C ASN A 400 0.62 -0.01 7.08
N LEU A 401 1.65 -0.85 7.24
CA LEU A 401 2.88 -0.54 7.97
C LEU A 401 4.02 -0.01 7.06
N GLN A 402 3.86 -0.04 5.74
CA GLN A 402 4.83 0.54 4.79
C GLN A 402 4.85 2.07 4.85
N ASN A 403 3.74 2.70 5.25
CA ASN A 403 3.59 4.15 5.24
C ASN A 403 3.91 4.81 6.59
N ILE A 404 4.70 4.19 7.46
CA ILE A 404 5.02 4.75 8.78
C ILE A 404 6.00 5.93 8.62
N PRO A 405 5.65 7.14 9.11
CA PRO A 405 6.48 8.33 8.93
C PRO A 405 7.90 8.21 9.53
N VAL A 406 8.92 8.74 8.83
CA VAL A 406 10.35 8.59 9.20
C VAL A 406 11.03 9.91 9.57
N ARG A 407 10.66 11.00 8.89
CA ARG A 407 11.49 12.21 8.83
C ARG A 407 11.10 13.29 9.82
N GLU A 408 9.82 13.42 10.11
CA GLU A 408 9.31 14.44 11.01
C GLU A 408 9.50 14.02 12.46
N ALA A 409 9.84 14.97 13.34
CA ALA A 409 10.06 14.70 14.76
C ALA A 409 8.85 14.00 15.40
N GLN A 410 7.62 14.38 15.03
CA GLN A 410 6.41 13.71 15.52
C GLN A 410 6.18 12.33 14.87
N GLY A 411 6.64 12.13 13.63
CA GLY A 411 6.56 10.84 12.95
C GLY A 411 7.48 9.78 13.57
N LYS A 412 8.65 10.20 14.07
CA LYS A 412 9.59 9.35 14.80
C LYS A 412 8.97 8.70 16.05
N GLU A 413 8.08 9.42 16.74
CA GLU A 413 7.37 8.87 17.91
C GLU A 413 6.51 7.65 17.56
N VAL A 414 5.97 7.56 16.34
CA VAL A 414 5.22 6.38 15.90
C VAL A 414 6.16 5.17 15.74
N ARG A 415 7.36 5.35 15.17
CA ARG A 415 8.36 4.27 15.06
C ARG A 415 8.83 3.80 16.44
N LYS A 416 8.98 4.71 17.40
CA LYS A 416 9.37 4.38 18.78
C LYS A 416 8.40 3.41 19.46
N ALA A 417 7.12 3.42 19.05
CA ALA A 417 6.14 2.50 19.58
C ALA A 417 6.36 1.04 19.15
N PHE A 418 7.08 0.76 18.07
CA PHE A 418 7.35 -0.61 17.62
C PHE A 418 8.51 -1.19 18.43
N ILE A 419 8.23 -2.27 19.16
CA ILE A 419 9.15 -2.87 20.14
C ILE A 419 9.39 -4.34 19.81
N PRO A 420 10.54 -4.92 20.22
CA PRO A 420 10.80 -6.35 20.04
C PRO A 420 9.95 -7.17 21.03
N TYR A 421 9.96 -8.48 20.86
CA TYR A 421 9.32 -9.41 21.79
C TYR A 421 9.96 -9.36 23.19
N PRO A 422 9.26 -9.81 24.25
CA PRO A 422 9.80 -9.76 25.60
C PRO A 422 11.14 -10.50 25.70
N GLY A 423 12.15 -9.83 26.28
CA GLY A 423 13.50 -10.36 26.41
C GLY A 423 14.35 -10.34 25.13
N GLN A 424 13.83 -9.77 24.04
CA GLN A 424 14.53 -9.63 22.75
C GLN A 424 14.97 -8.18 22.50
N ILE A 425 15.79 -7.99 21.47
CA ILE A 425 16.34 -6.69 21.04
C ILE A 425 15.88 -6.42 19.61
N PHE A 426 15.57 -5.16 19.30
CA PHE A 426 15.18 -4.76 17.96
C PHE A 426 16.42 -4.59 17.09
N PHE A 427 16.41 -5.18 15.90
CA PHE A 427 17.45 -5.05 14.89
C PHE A 427 16.86 -4.54 13.59
N SER A 428 17.50 -3.54 13.01
CA SER A 428 17.16 -3.03 11.68
C SER A 428 18.38 -3.07 10.77
N ALA A 429 18.14 -3.42 9.51
CA ALA A 429 19.12 -3.35 8.43
C ALA A 429 18.47 -2.73 7.19
N ASP A 430 19.08 -1.67 6.64
CA ASP A 430 18.58 -0.90 5.49
C ASP A 430 19.65 -0.79 4.41
N TYR A 431 19.25 -0.78 3.14
CA TYR A 431 20.20 -0.58 2.06
C TYR A 431 20.65 0.88 1.93
N SER A 432 21.96 1.08 1.94
CA SER A 432 22.54 2.40 1.75
C SER A 432 22.48 2.82 0.28
N GLN A 433 21.51 3.67 -0.06
CA GLN A 433 21.37 4.33 -1.37
C GLN A 433 21.19 3.35 -2.55
N ILE A 434 20.41 2.28 -2.35
CA ILE A 434 20.24 1.19 -3.35
C ILE A 434 19.84 1.68 -4.74
N GLU A 435 18.91 2.64 -4.83
CA GLU A 435 18.42 3.14 -6.12
C GLU A 435 19.52 3.86 -6.93
N LEU A 436 20.44 4.56 -6.27
CA LEU A 436 21.59 5.19 -6.93
C LEU A 436 22.61 4.15 -7.40
N ARG A 437 22.82 3.08 -6.63
CA ARG A 437 23.68 1.96 -7.00
C ARG A 437 23.13 1.20 -8.19
N ILE A 438 21.81 1.00 -8.24
CA ILE A 438 21.12 0.41 -9.40
C ILE A 438 21.24 1.34 -10.61
N MET A 439 21.08 2.65 -10.46
CA MET A 439 21.32 3.60 -11.55
C MET A 439 22.76 3.50 -12.08
N ALA A 440 23.77 3.41 -11.20
CA ALA A 440 25.16 3.22 -11.61
C ALA A 440 25.35 1.94 -12.45
N HIS A 441 24.72 0.84 -12.01
CA HIS A 441 24.75 -0.42 -12.75
C HIS A 441 23.97 -0.38 -14.07
N LEU A 442 22.75 0.16 -14.11
CA LEU A 442 21.95 0.19 -15.34
C LEU A 442 22.53 1.15 -16.39
N SER A 443 23.13 2.26 -15.93
CA SER A 443 23.76 3.25 -16.80
C SER A 443 25.17 2.90 -17.24
N GLN A 444 25.86 2.03 -16.49
CA GLN A 444 27.28 1.73 -16.67
C GLN A 444 28.15 3.01 -16.75
N ASP A 445 27.72 4.07 -16.05
CA ASP A 445 28.43 5.35 -16.06
C ASP A 445 29.72 5.25 -15.24
N ALA A 446 30.87 5.43 -15.89
CA ALA A 446 32.18 5.25 -15.27
C ALA A 446 32.41 6.18 -14.07
N ASN A 447 31.97 7.45 -14.18
CA ASN A 447 32.16 8.43 -13.11
C ASN A 447 31.28 8.13 -11.90
N LEU A 448 30.07 7.63 -12.12
CA LEU A 448 29.14 7.23 -11.07
C LEU A 448 29.60 5.95 -10.37
N ILE A 449 30.06 4.95 -11.13
CA ILE A 449 30.63 3.71 -10.60
C ILE A 449 31.88 4.01 -9.77
N GLU A 450 32.81 4.81 -10.30
CA GLU A 450 34.04 5.19 -9.59
C GLU A 450 33.73 5.88 -8.26
N ALA A 451 32.74 6.78 -8.24
CA ALA A 451 32.34 7.48 -7.03
C ALA A 451 31.88 6.51 -5.92
N PHE A 452 31.14 5.46 -6.26
CA PHE A 452 30.76 4.41 -5.31
C PHE A 452 31.92 3.52 -4.89
N MET A 453 32.81 3.15 -5.82
CA MET A 453 33.97 2.30 -5.55
C MET A 453 35.00 2.97 -4.63
N GLN A 454 35.10 4.30 -4.66
CA GLN A 454 35.96 5.08 -3.78
C GLN A 454 35.37 5.30 -2.37
N GLY A 455 34.13 4.86 -2.11
CA GLY A 455 33.45 5.09 -0.83
C GLY A 455 33.11 6.55 -0.55
N ASN A 456 33.12 7.41 -1.58
CA ASN A 456 32.81 8.82 -1.43
C ASN A 456 31.30 9.02 -1.21
N ASP A 457 30.95 10.03 -0.43
CA ASP A 457 29.57 10.51 -0.36
C ASP A 457 29.15 11.04 -1.73
N ILE A 458 28.27 10.32 -2.42
CA ILE A 458 27.86 10.64 -3.79
C ILE A 458 27.23 12.02 -3.90
N HIS A 459 26.52 12.50 -2.88
CA HIS A 459 25.89 13.81 -2.89
C HIS A 459 26.93 14.92 -2.76
N ALA A 460 27.91 14.72 -1.88
CA ALA A 460 29.02 15.65 -1.73
C ALA A 460 29.93 15.63 -2.98
N ALA A 461 30.18 14.46 -3.57
CA ALA A 461 30.96 14.31 -4.81
C ALA A 461 30.26 15.00 -5.99
N THR A 462 28.94 14.80 -6.15
CA THR A 462 28.20 15.53 -7.18
C THR A 462 28.16 17.03 -6.91
N ALA A 463 27.99 17.46 -5.65
CA ALA A 463 28.04 18.89 -5.30
C ALA A 463 29.40 19.50 -5.66
N ALA A 464 30.50 18.84 -5.32
CA ALA A 464 31.86 19.28 -5.64
C ALA A 464 32.05 19.49 -7.14
N LYS A 465 31.56 18.55 -7.96
CA LYS A 465 31.63 18.63 -9.43
C LYS A 465 30.72 19.73 -10.00
N ILE A 466 29.47 19.85 -9.53
CA ILE A 466 28.52 20.88 -9.97
C ILE A 466 29.01 22.28 -9.61
N PHE A 467 29.39 22.50 -8.35
CA PHE A 467 29.85 23.80 -7.86
C PHE A 467 31.35 24.05 -8.15
N LYS A 468 32.01 23.14 -8.88
CA LYS A 468 33.42 23.22 -9.32
C LYS A 468 34.39 23.58 -8.19
N LYS A 469 34.32 22.85 -7.09
CA LYS A 469 35.15 23.06 -5.91
C LYS A 469 35.60 21.76 -5.24
N PRO A 470 36.66 21.77 -4.42
CA PRO A 470 37.12 20.58 -3.72
C PRO A 470 36.04 19.98 -2.82
N LEU A 471 36.02 18.65 -2.70
CA LEU A 471 35.05 17.92 -1.86
C LEU A 471 35.02 18.43 -0.41
N ALA A 472 36.19 18.79 0.14
CA ALA A 472 36.33 19.32 1.48
C ALA A 472 35.68 20.71 1.70
N GLU A 473 35.43 21.46 0.62
CA GLU A 473 34.83 22.79 0.67
C GLU A 473 33.31 22.78 0.40
N VAL A 474 32.72 21.59 0.20
CA VAL A 474 31.27 21.42 0.02
C VAL A 474 30.56 21.70 1.34
N THR A 475 29.70 22.71 1.35
CA THR A 475 28.88 23.03 2.52
C THR A 475 27.72 22.06 2.65
N SER A 476 27.16 21.95 3.86
CA SER A 476 25.96 21.13 4.09
C SER A 476 24.76 21.57 3.25
N ASP A 477 24.62 22.86 2.91
CA ASP A 477 23.52 23.35 2.08
C ASP A 477 23.68 22.92 0.62
N GLU A 478 24.88 23.00 0.07
CA GLU A 478 25.16 22.55 -1.30
C GLU A 478 25.04 21.04 -1.42
N ARG A 479 25.48 20.28 -0.42
CA ARG A 479 25.25 18.84 -0.35
C ARG A 479 23.75 18.53 -0.37
N ARG A 480 22.93 19.27 0.38
CA ARG A 480 21.47 19.11 0.40
C ARG A 480 20.86 19.43 -0.97
N LYS A 481 21.26 20.52 -1.62
CA LYS A 481 20.79 20.88 -2.97
C LYS A 481 21.19 19.83 -4.01
N ALA A 482 22.43 19.35 -3.96
CA ALA A 482 22.91 18.27 -4.83
C ALA A 482 22.19 16.95 -4.56
N LYS A 483 21.86 16.63 -3.31
CA LYS A 483 21.00 15.48 -2.98
C LYS A 483 19.64 15.60 -3.67
N THR A 484 18.96 16.72 -3.53
CA THR A 484 17.67 16.99 -4.19
C THR A 484 17.78 16.91 -5.71
N ALA A 485 18.88 17.43 -6.28
CA ALA A 485 19.14 17.38 -7.71
C ALA A 485 19.43 15.94 -8.20
N ASN A 486 20.31 15.18 -7.54
CA ASN A 486 20.63 13.79 -7.89
C ASN A 486 19.37 12.94 -7.97
N PHE A 487 18.57 12.94 -6.91
CA PHE A 487 17.31 12.19 -6.89
C PHE A 487 16.35 12.71 -7.95
N GLY A 488 16.16 14.03 -8.06
CA GLY A 488 15.28 14.61 -9.06
C GLY A 488 15.65 14.17 -10.49
N ILE A 489 16.93 14.31 -10.86
CA ILE A 489 17.43 14.04 -12.21
C ILE A 489 17.33 12.55 -12.54
N ILE A 490 17.70 11.68 -11.61
CA ILE A 490 17.60 10.22 -11.77
C ILE A 490 16.15 9.77 -11.99
N TYR A 491 15.19 10.48 -11.40
CA TYR A 491 13.76 10.21 -11.63
C TYR A 491 13.14 10.96 -12.83
N GLY A 492 13.95 11.58 -13.68
CA GLY A 492 13.48 12.29 -14.85
C GLY A 492 12.70 13.57 -14.54
N ILE A 493 13.04 14.29 -13.46
CA ILE A 493 12.42 15.58 -13.15
C ILE A 493 12.67 16.59 -14.28
N SER A 494 11.67 17.42 -14.56
CA SER A 494 11.83 18.53 -15.51
C SER A 494 12.58 19.70 -14.87
N ALA A 495 13.19 20.55 -15.68
CA ALA A 495 13.80 21.80 -15.21
C ALA A 495 12.81 22.70 -14.43
N PHE A 496 11.50 22.63 -14.76
CA PHE A 496 10.47 23.33 -14.01
C PHE A 496 10.31 22.74 -12.60
N GLY A 497 10.17 21.43 -12.48
CA GLY A 497 10.02 20.76 -11.18
C GLY A 497 11.28 20.87 -10.31
N LEU A 498 12.46 20.86 -10.92
CA LEU A 498 13.71 21.04 -10.18
C LEU A 498 13.87 22.47 -9.65
N ALA A 499 13.50 23.48 -10.45
CA ALA A 499 13.53 24.88 -10.05
C ALA A 499 12.67 25.15 -8.81
N GLU A 500 11.46 24.58 -8.78
CA GLU A 500 10.53 24.71 -7.66
C GLU A 500 11.09 24.10 -6.37
N ARG A 501 11.65 22.89 -6.43
CA ARG A 501 12.22 22.20 -5.26
C ARG A 501 13.46 22.86 -4.70
N LEU A 502 14.32 23.39 -5.57
CA LEU A 502 15.56 24.07 -5.15
C LEU A 502 15.34 25.55 -4.82
N GLY A 503 14.19 26.12 -5.17
CA GLY A 503 13.91 27.55 -5.03
C GLY A 503 14.80 28.41 -5.94
N VAL A 504 15.17 27.91 -7.11
CA VAL A 504 16.06 28.58 -8.09
C VAL A 504 15.29 28.92 -9.36
N THR A 505 15.89 29.68 -10.26
CA THR A 505 15.28 29.99 -11.56
C THR A 505 15.24 28.76 -12.48
N ARG A 506 14.32 28.74 -13.43
CA ARG A 506 14.25 27.66 -14.45
C ARG A 506 15.54 27.55 -15.27
N THR A 507 16.22 28.66 -15.52
CA THR A 507 17.48 28.70 -16.26
C THR A 507 18.60 28.02 -15.46
N GLU A 508 18.74 28.34 -14.17
CA GLU A 508 19.70 27.70 -13.27
C GLU A 508 19.41 26.20 -13.13
N ALA A 509 18.14 25.82 -12.93
CA ALA A 509 17.76 24.41 -12.85
C ALA A 509 18.10 23.64 -14.13
N LYS A 510 17.92 24.25 -15.31
CA LYS A 510 18.33 23.64 -16.58
C LYS A 510 19.84 23.48 -16.66
N GLN A 511 20.61 24.50 -16.28
CA GLN A 511 22.07 24.43 -16.25
C GLN A 511 22.56 23.31 -15.34
N LEU A 512 21.97 23.14 -14.16
CA LEU A 512 22.30 22.04 -13.24
C LEU A 512 22.06 20.66 -13.86
N ILE A 513 20.94 20.49 -14.59
CA ILE A 513 20.64 19.24 -15.29
C ILE A 513 21.67 18.99 -16.41
N ASP A 514 21.97 20.02 -17.20
CA ASP A 514 22.92 19.91 -18.32
C ASP A 514 24.33 19.58 -17.81
N GLU A 515 24.80 20.24 -16.74
CA GLU A 515 26.09 19.95 -16.08
C GLU A 515 26.14 18.56 -15.44
N TYR A 516 25.02 18.09 -14.87
CA TYR A 516 24.91 16.74 -14.35
C TYR A 516 25.11 15.71 -15.46
N PHE A 517 24.49 15.88 -16.63
CA PHE A 517 24.65 14.95 -17.75
C PHE A 517 26.01 15.04 -18.46
N VAL A 518 26.68 16.19 -18.38
CA VAL A 518 28.10 16.29 -18.79
C VAL A 518 28.97 15.49 -17.84
N THR A 519 28.65 15.50 -16.54
CA THR A 519 29.39 14.76 -15.51
C THR A 519 29.11 13.26 -15.56
N TYR A 520 27.87 12.86 -15.83
CA TYR A 520 27.39 11.48 -15.84
C TYR A 520 26.72 11.15 -17.20
N PRO A 521 27.50 11.07 -18.30
CA PRO A 521 26.96 10.88 -19.65
C PRO A 521 26.25 9.53 -19.84
N GLY A 522 26.68 8.48 -19.13
CA GLY A 522 26.05 7.16 -19.17
C GLY A 522 24.62 7.18 -18.61
N VAL A 523 24.36 8.02 -17.60
CA VAL A 523 23.00 8.19 -17.04
C VAL A 523 22.05 8.75 -18.10
N LYS A 524 22.49 9.76 -18.85
CA LYS A 524 21.69 10.32 -19.95
C LYS A 524 21.40 9.27 -21.03
N ALA A 525 22.44 8.55 -21.47
CA ALA A 525 22.31 7.51 -22.48
C ALA A 525 21.34 6.39 -22.03
N TYR A 526 21.38 6.02 -20.75
CA TYR A 526 20.43 5.06 -20.18
C TYR A 526 19.00 5.58 -20.19
N MET A 527 18.74 6.82 -19.77
CA MET A 527 17.40 7.39 -19.75
C MET A 527 16.78 7.41 -21.16
N GLU A 528 17.55 7.83 -22.16
CA GLU A 528 17.13 7.85 -23.57
C GLU A 528 16.87 6.43 -24.09
N LYS A 529 17.75 5.47 -23.77
CA LYS A 529 17.57 4.06 -24.14
C LYS A 529 16.34 3.44 -23.49
N SER A 530 16.09 3.73 -22.22
CA SER A 530 14.94 3.18 -21.48
C SER A 530 13.62 3.68 -22.07
N ILE A 531 13.54 4.98 -22.39
CA ILE A 531 12.37 5.56 -23.06
C ILE A 531 12.19 4.96 -24.48
N ALA A 532 13.27 4.84 -25.25
CA ALA A 532 13.20 4.26 -26.60
C ALA A 532 12.69 2.81 -26.57
N MET A 533 13.23 2.00 -25.66
CA MET A 533 12.79 0.62 -25.45
C MET A 533 11.32 0.56 -25.03
N ALA A 534 10.90 1.41 -24.10
CA ALA A 534 9.50 1.48 -23.67
C ALA A 534 8.55 1.84 -24.82
N ARG A 535 8.94 2.77 -25.71
CA ARG A 535 8.14 3.14 -26.88
C ARG A 535 8.00 2.02 -27.91
N GLU A 536 9.06 1.24 -28.09
CA GLU A 536 9.10 0.11 -29.02
C GLU A 536 8.31 -1.08 -28.49
N LYS A 537 8.55 -1.48 -27.24
CA LYS A 537 8.01 -2.71 -26.65
C LYS A 537 6.70 -2.53 -25.90
N GLY A 538 6.37 -1.30 -25.49
CA GLY A 538 5.23 -1.00 -24.62
C GLY A 538 5.48 -1.26 -23.12
N TYR A 539 6.68 -1.70 -22.73
CA TYR A 539 7.05 -1.97 -21.34
C TYR A 539 8.55 -1.75 -21.08
N THR A 540 8.93 -1.71 -19.80
CA THR A 540 10.32 -1.78 -19.35
C THR A 540 10.61 -2.98 -18.46
N GLU A 541 11.87 -3.40 -18.37
CA GLU A 541 12.31 -4.57 -17.59
C GLU A 541 13.24 -4.17 -16.45
N THR A 542 13.15 -4.88 -15.31
CA THR A 542 14.14 -4.81 -14.22
C THR A 542 15.38 -5.67 -14.53
N ILE A 543 16.40 -5.61 -13.67
CA ILE A 543 17.58 -6.50 -13.73
C ILE A 543 17.16 -7.98 -13.75
N PHE A 544 16.07 -8.31 -13.05
CA PHE A 544 15.52 -9.67 -12.92
C PHE A 544 14.31 -9.92 -13.82
N LYS A 545 14.24 -9.22 -14.97
CA LYS A 545 13.25 -9.43 -16.05
C LYS A 545 11.80 -9.09 -15.72
N ARG A 546 11.48 -8.57 -14.54
CA ARG A 546 10.12 -8.12 -14.22
C ARG A 546 9.71 -7.02 -15.20
N ARG A 547 8.54 -7.18 -15.82
CA ARG A 547 8.00 -6.23 -16.79
C ARG A 547 7.07 -5.22 -16.13
N CYS A 548 7.25 -3.95 -16.44
CA CYS A 548 6.33 -2.86 -16.08
C CYS A 548 5.71 -2.29 -17.37
N GLN A 549 4.41 -2.51 -17.53
CA GLN A 549 3.65 -2.09 -18.72
C GLN A 549 3.44 -0.57 -18.74
N LEU A 550 3.57 0.04 -19.91
CA LEU A 550 3.50 1.49 -20.12
C LEU A 550 2.58 1.82 -21.31
N PRO A 551 1.25 1.60 -21.18
CA PRO A 551 0.31 1.77 -22.29
C PRO A 551 0.30 3.20 -22.86
N ASP A 552 0.61 4.17 -22.01
CA ASP A 552 0.58 5.60 -22.33
C ASP A 552 1.89 6.15 -22.92
N ILE A 553 2.92 5.32 -23.11
CA ILE A 553 4.25 5.76 -23.57
C ILE A 553 4.22 6.40 -24.97
N ASN A 554 3.23 6.03 -25.79
CA ASN A 554 3.01 6.55 -27.13
C ASN A 554 1.81 7.52 -27.20
N SER A 555 1.31 8.00 -26.05
CA SER A 555 0.16 8.91 -26.00
C SER A 555 0.45 10.22 -26.76
N GLY A 556 -0.53 10.70 -27.53
CA GLY A 556 -0.44 12.01 -28.20
C GLY A 556 -0.41 13.19 -27.24
N ASN A 557 -0.93 13.02 -26.01
CA ASN A 557 -0.95 14.05 -24.98
C ASN A 557 0.44 14.15 -24.30
N ALA A 558 1.08 15.31 -24.43
CA ALA A 558 2.43 15.55 -23.91
C ALA A 558 2.56 15.37 -22.38
N VAL A 559 1.50 15.65 -21.60
CA VAL A 559 1.52 15.49 -20.14
C VAL A 559 1.47 14.02 -19.76
N VAL A 560 0.57 13.26 -20.40
CA VAL A 560 0.40 11.81 -20.19
C VAL A 560 1.66 11.07 -20.64
N ARG A 561 2.18 11.39 -21.83
CA ARG A 561 3.42 10.83 -22.35
C ARG A 561 4.62 11.15 -21.47
N GLY A 562 4.78 12.40 -21.03
CA GLY A 562 5.87 12.80 -20.14
C GLY A 562 5.79 12.17 -18.75
N TYR A 563 4.61 11.69 -18.32
CA TYR A 563 4.47 10.85 -17.13
C TYR A 563 4.93 9.42 -17.41
N ALA A 564 4.49 8.81 -18.51
CA ALA A 564 4.91 7.47 -18.91
C ALA A 564 6.43 7.38 -19.16
N GLU A 565 7.05 8.40 -19.76
CA GLU A 565 8.50 8.48 -19.97
C GLU A 565 9.30 8.51 -18.66
N ARG A 566 8.81 9.22 -17.65
CA ARG A 566 9.42 9.19 -16.30
C ARG A 566 9.28 7.81 -15.66
N ASN A 567 8.12 7.18 -15.81
CA ASN A 567 7.93 5.82 -15.31
C ASN A 567 8.83 4.81 -16.04
N ALA A 568 9.08 4.99 -17.34
CA ALA A 568 10.01 4.16 -18.11
C ALA A 568 11.45 4.22 -17.57
N ILE A 569 11.85 5.32 -16.95
CA ILE A 569 13.15 5.45 -16.29
C ILE A 569 13.11 4.86 -14.87
N ASN A 570 12.02 5.14 -14.14
CA ASN A 570 11.95 4.86 -12.71
C ASN A 570 11.62 3.40 -12.40
N ALA A 571 10.74 2.77 -13.19
CA ALA A 571 10.25 1.42 -12.93
C ALA A 571 11.36 0.37 -12.93
N PRO A 572 12.33 0.38 -13.87
CA PRO A 572 13.48 -0.53 -13.80
C PRO A 572 14.31 -0.37 -12.52
N ILE A 573 14.49 0.86 -12.05
CA ILE A 573 15.31 1.15 -10.86
C ILE A 573 14.59 0.67 -9.60
N GLN A 574 13.34 1.11 -9.42
CA GLN A 574 12.54 0.79 -8.24
C GLN A 574 12.17 -0.69 -8.18
N GLY A 575 11.84 -1.28 -9.32
CA GLY A 575 11.52 -2.70 -9.41
C GLY A 575 12.74 -3.58 -9.17
N SER A 576 13.92 -3.20 -9.68
CA SER A 576 15.15 -3.93 -9.35
C SER A 576 15.48 -3.84 -7.85
N ALA A 577 15.26 -2.68 -7.22
CA ALA A 577 15.43 -2.56 -5.76
C ALA A 577 14.47 -3.49 -5.01
N ALA A 578 13.21 -3.56 -5.47
CA ALA A 578 12.21 -4.49 -4.92
C ALA A 578 12.61 -5.95 -5.11
N ASP A 579 13.13 -6.33 -6.28
CA ASP A 579 13.60 -7.69 -6.54
C ASP A 579 14.80 -8.05 -5.63
N ILE A 580 15.74 -7.12 -5.44
CA ILE A 580 16.93 -7.32 -4.59
C ILE A 580 16.55 -7.53 -3.12
N ILE A 581 15.64 -6.72 -2.57
CA ILE A 581 15.20 -6.90 -1.18
C ILE A 581 14.44 -8.22 -1.01
N LYS A 582 13.64 -8.65 -1.99
CA LYS A 582 12.98 -9.97 -1.99
C LYS A 582 14.00 -11.11 -1.97
N ILE A 583 15.03 -11.04 -2.81
CA ILE A 583 16.13 -12.03 -2.81
C ILE A 583 16.83 -12.07 -1.46
N ALA A 584 17.12 -10.91 -0.87
CA ALA A 584 17.73 -10.83 0.46
C ALA A 584 16.84 -11.48 1.53
N MET A 585 15.53 -11.20 1.55
CA MET A 585 14.58 -11.81 2.47
C MET A 585 14.60 -13.34 2.37
N ILE A 586 14.57 -13.90 1.16
CA ILE A 586 14.61 -15.34 0.91
C ILE A 586 15.90 -15.95 1.45
N ARG A 587 17.05 -15.33 1.16
CA ARG A 587 18.36 -15.83 1.59
C ARG A 587 18.55 -15.77 3.09
N VAL A 588 18.22 -14.63 3.70
CA VAL A 588 18.23 -14.45 5.16
C VAL A 588 17.36 -15.50 5.82
N PHE A 589 16.11 -15.65 5.37
CA PHE A 589 15.18 -16.62 5.92
C PHE A 589 15.68 -18.07 5.83
N ARG A 590 16.18 -18.48 4.66
CA ARG A 590 16.74 -19.81 4.46
C ARG A 590 17.93 -20.08 5.38
N ARG A 591 18.82 -19.09 5.53
CA ARG A 591 20.02 -19.22 6.36
C ARG A 591 19.68 -19.21 7.86
N MET A 592 18.73 -18.39 8.29
CA MET A 592 18.18 -18.44 9.66
C MET A 592 17.62 -19.83 9.98
N LYS A 593 16.84 -20.43 9.07
CA LYS A 593 16.32 -21.80 9.25
C LYS A 593 17.43 -22.85 9.28
N ALA A 594 18.38 -22.79 8.35
CA ALA A 594 19.48 -23.74 8.26
C ALA A 594 20.38 -23.72 9.52
N GLU A 595 20.57 -22.54 10.12
CA GLU A 595 21.35 -22.35 11.33
C GLU A 595 20.54 -22.53 12.62
N GLY A 596 19.23 -22.78 12.51
CA GLY A 596 18.35 -23.01 13.66
C GLY A 596 18.12 -21.78 14.54
N LEU A 597 18.24 -20.57 13.97
CA LEU A 597 18.00 -19.32 14.69
C LEU A 597 16.51 -19.17 15.03
N LYS A 598 16.23 -18.73 16.25
CA LYS A 598 14.87 -18.56 16.78
C LYS A 598 14.35 -17.12 16.65
N SER A 599 15.24 -16.16 16.44
CA SER A 599 14.91 -14.77 16.11
C SER A 599 13.96 -14.69 14.92
N LYS A 600 13.18 -13.61 14.84
CA LYS A 600 12.11 -13.47 13.84
C LYS A 600 12.31 -12.23 12.99
N MET A 601 12.20 -12.38 11.67
CA MET A 601 11.95 -11.27 10.76
C MET A 601 10.50 -10.83 10.95
N ILE A 602 10.28 -9.56 11.28
CA ILE A 602 8.96 -9.06 11.70
C ILE A 602 8.36 -8.06 10.74
N LEU A 603 9.17 -7.23 10.07
CA LEU A 603 8.69 -6.23 9.11
C LEU A 603 9.69 -6.05 7.98
N GLN A 604 9.15 -5.80 6.78
CA GLN A 604 9.88 -5.21 5.68
C GLN A 604 9.21 -3.88 5.34
N VAL A 605 10.01 -2.82 5.23
CA VAL A 605 9.52 -1.46 4.93
C VAL A 605 10.47 -0.84 3.92
N HIS A 606 10.03 -0.68 2.67
CA HIS A 606 10.86 -0.21 1.55
C HIS A 606 12.12 -1.05 1.32
N ASP A 607 13.30 -0.56 1.69
CA ASP A 607 14.60 -1.24 1.60
C ASP A 607 15.12 -1.75 2.95
N GLU A 608 14.31 -1.59 4.01
CA GLU A 608 14.63 -1.93 5.40
C GLU A 608 14.01 -3.27 5.82
N LEU A 609 14.82 -4.13 6.46
CA LEU A 609 14.39 -5.37 7.14
C LEU A 609 14.52 -5.20 8.66
N ASN A 610 13.47 -5.58 9.37
CA ASN A 610 13.39 -5.46 10.83
C ASN A 610 13.18 -6.82 11.48
N PHE A 611 13.83 -7.00 12.64
CA PHE A 611 13.86 -8.27 13.36
C PHE A 611 13.65 -8.07 14.86
N SER A 612 12.99 -9.05 15.47
CA SER A 612 13.00 -9.27 16.90
C SER A 612 14.01 -10.37 17.22
N VAL A 613 15.03 -10.04 18.00
CA VAL A 613 16.26 -10.84 18.09
C VAL A 613 16.56 -11.29 19.51
N LEU A 614 16.84 -12.59 19.67
CA LEU A 614 17.34 -13.10 20.94
C LEU A 614 18.74 -12.56 21.24
N PRO A 615 19.03 -12.09 22.47
CA PRO A 615 20.34 -11.52 22.81
C PRO A 615 21.53 -12.44 22.48
N GLU A 616 21.36 -13.75 22.63
CA GLU A 616 22.38 -14.76 22.31
C GLU A 616 22.64 -14.93 20.79
N GLU A 617 21.69 -14.53 19.94
CA GLU A 617 21.81 -14.63 18.47
C GLU A 617 22.31 -13.33 17.83
N LYS A 618 22.50 -12.27 18.63
CA LYS A 618 22.76 -10.90 18.19
C LYS A 618 23.87 -10.79 17.12
N GLU A 619 25.08 -11.21 17.46
CA GLU A 619 26.25 -11.08 16.58
C GLU A 619 26.13 -11.95 15.33
N ARG A 620 25.56 -13.15 15.49
CA ARG A 620 25.40 -14.10 14.40
C ARG A 620 24.37 -13.62 13.39
N LEU A 621 23.21 -13.15 13.87
CA LEU A 621 22.14 -12.62 13.02
C LEU A 621 22.62 -11.39 12.25
N GLN A 622 23.31 -10.44 12.90
CA GLN A 622 23.82 -9.25 12.21
C GLN A 622 24.75 -9.63 11.06
N SER A 623 25.73 -10.50 11.33
CA SER A 623 26.71 -10.93 10.33
C SER A 623 26.02 -11.59 9.14
N LEU A 624 25.07 -12.50 9.42
CA LEU A 624 24.27 -13.20 8.42
C LEU A 624 23.43 -12.23 7.59
N VAL A 625 22.67 -11.33 8.23
CA VAL A 625 21.78 -10.40 7.52
C VAL A 625 22.56 -9.47 6.61
N VAL A 626 23.66 -8.89 7.10
CA VAL A 626 24.52 -8.01 6.31
C VAL A 626 25.14 -8.76 5.13
N GLU A 627 25.64 -9.98 5.34
CA GLU A 627 26.23 -10.81 4.28
C GLU A 627 25.20 -11.13 3.19
N GLU A 628 24.01 -11.60 3.57
CA GLU A 628 22.98 -12.00 2.60
C GLU A 628 22.34 -10.81 1.88
N MET A 629 22.14 -9.67 2.55
CA MET A 629 21.67 -8.44 1.91
C MET A 629 22.70 -7.93 0.90
N GLN A 630 23.97 -7.76 1.30
CA GLN A 630 24.99 -7.25 0.38
C GLN A 630 25.30 -8.25 -0.76
N GLY A 631 25.11 -9.54 -0.52
CA GLY A 631 25.26 -10.60 -1.53
C GLY A 631 24.05 -10.83 -2.42
N ALA A 632 22.91 -10.17 -2.17
CA ALA A 632 21.63 -10.46 -2.84
C ALA A 632 21.68 -10.31 -4.36
N ALA A 633 22.50 -9.39 -4.87
CA ALA A 633 22.72 -9.22 -6.31
C ALA A 633 24.17 -8.83 -6.63
N SER A 634 24.64 -9.27 -7.80
CA SER A 634 25.94 -8.87 -8.34
C SER A 634 25.75 -7.65 -9.26
N LEU A 635 26.06 -6.47 -8.74
CA LEU A 635 26.01 -5.20 -9.48
C LEU A 635 27.43 -4.72 -9.83
N SER A 636 27.53 -3.67 -10.66
CA SER A 636 28.81 -3.04 -11.02
C SER A 636 29.42 -2.26 -9.84
N VAL A 637 28.63 -2.01 -8.80
CA VAL A 637 29.02 -1.36 -7.55
C VAL A 637 28.55 -2.24 -6.39
N PRO A 638 29.28 -2.31 -5.26
CA PRO A 638 28.87 -3.13 -4.14
C PRO A 638 27.53 -2.64 -3.55
N LEU A 639 26.68 -3.56 -3.12
CA LEU A 639 25.56 -3.25 -2.24
C LEU A 639 26.10 -3.09 -0.82
N ILE A 640 25.59 -2.09 -0.09
CA ILE A 640 25.97 -1.82 1.30
C ILE A 640 24.68 -1.81 2.13
N ALA A 641 24.69 -2.52 3.26
CA ALA A 641 23.61 -2.52 4.22
C ALA A 641 24.10 -1.84 5.52
N ASP A 642 23.42 -0.77 5.92
CA ASP A 642 23.63 -0.12 7.21
C ASP A 642 22.73 -0.82 8.24
N CYS A 643 23.21 -1.02 9.46
CA CYS A 643 22.44 -1.72 10.49
C CYS A 643 22.55 -1.07 11.86
N GLY A 644 21.50 -1.21 12.67
CA GLY A 644 21.44 -0.66 14.02
C GLY A 644 20.63 -1.53 14.98
N TRP A 645 20.85 -1.27 16.27
CA TRP A 645 20.24 -2.00 17.38
C TRP A 645 19.54 -1.02 18.31
N GLY A 646 18.38 -1.40 18.81
CA GLY A 646 17.60 -0.56 19.70
C GLY A 646 16.67 -1.33 20.61
N THR A 647 16.11 -0.63 21.60
CA THR A 647 14.98 -1.15 22.38
C THR A 647 13.66 -1.01 21.63
N ASN A 648 13.65 -0.22 20.55
CA ASN A 648 12.52 0.02 19.66
C ASN A 648 13.03 0.32 18.24
N TRP A 649 12.13 0.37 17.28
CA TRP A 649 12.47 0.60 15.88
C TRP A 649 13.14 1.96 15.64
N LEU A 650 12.73 3.02 16.34
CA LEU A 650 13.35 4.34 16.17
C LEU A 650 14.83 4.36 16.60
N GLU A 651 15.20 3.63 17.64
CA GLU A 651 16.60 3.54 18.10
C GLU A 651 17.46 2.64 17.20
N ALA A 652 16.85 1.62 16.60
CA ALA A 652 17.55 0.68 15.72
C ALA A 652 17.79 1.25 14.31
N HIS A 653 16.96 2.20 13.87
CA HIS A 653 17.05 2.89 12.58
C HIS A 653 17.93 4.13 12.67
#